data_AF-A0A671MY55-F1
#
_entry.id   AF-A0A671MY55-F1
#
_cell.length_a   1.000
_cell.length_b   1.000
_cell.length_c   1.000
_cell.angle_alpha   90.00
_cell.angle_beta   90.00
_cell.angle_gamma   90.00
#
_symmetry.space_group_name_H-M   'P 1'
#
loop_
_entity.id
_entity.type
_entity.pdbx_description
1 polymer ?
#
loop_
_entity_poly.entity_id
_entity_poly.type
_entity_poly.pdbx_seq_one_letter_code
_entity_poly.pdbx_strand_id
1 'polypeptide(L)'
;MEYDGVFPNVYSLCNVCLCVLVQTAECCGYPISIFFIVVNEFCERFSYYGMRAVLVLYFRYFLLWDDDLATSIYHAFVALCYLTPILGAIIADSWLGKFKTIIYLSIVYAIGQVTMAVSTIHDITDANRDGTPDNFTFHTALSMLGLVLIALGTGGIKPCVAAFGGDQFQEHQSRQLNTFFSVFYLCINAGSLLSTLITPVLRAQECGIHTQQQCYPLAFGVPAALMVVSLVVFISGSGMYIKTDPEGNIMWSVCKCIGFAIKNRFRHRSSRYPKREHWMDWADEKYDKLLIAQIKMVLKVLFLYIPLPMFWTLFDQKGSRWTLQATTMTGDFGAFILQPDQMQTVNPILILTLVPIMDRLIFPLIQKCGLNFSPLKRMTVGMLFAAMAFVSAALVQIEIDKTLPNFPSSSESQLKVVNIYNRTLNVTISPNEHLLIDSFEVQHTFRHTFSAISRCLFVNGWTADLNITNLDSIEPSATSNYTLVSHGKRDFVLRHGEQWCEFSRKFGFGASYTFLIPSTVFSTDCASIIEVEDMKPNSVHMALQIPQYFLITTGEVMFSVTGLQFSYSQAPKNMKSVLQAGWLCTNAVGNIIVLIVAELGKLPKQWAEYVLFASLLVAVSIVFSIMAYFYTYIDPAEIEAQIRKEQGLESEEKEKETLEMEEIDESQKNDQEVKQTKI
;
A
#
# COMPACT_ATOMS: atom_id res chain seq x y z
N MET A 1 35.28 42.68 55.83
CA MET A 1 34.92 41.27 55.57
C MET A 1 33.93 41.30 54.42
N GLU A 2 34.16 40.47 53.42
CA GLU A 2 33.75 40.75 52.04
C GLU A 2 32.24 40.77 51.77
N TYR A 3 31.89 41.55 50.73
CA TYR A 3 30.71 41.34 49.91
C TYR A 3 30.96 40.16 48.97
N ASP A 4 29.99 39.27 48.81
CA ASP A 4 29.89 38.42 47.63
C ASP A 4 28.43 38.40 47.13
N GLY A 5 28.28 38.55 45.80
CA GLY A 5 26.99 38.85 45.17
C GLY A 5 26.36 37.64 44.49
N VAL A 6 25.08 37.40 44.76
CA VAL A 6 24.28 36.39 44.06
C VAL A 6 23.65 37.01 42.80
N PHE A 7 24.40 37.01 41.70
CA PHE A 7 23.80 37.17 40.37
C PHE A 7 23.06 35.88 39.98
N PRO A 8 21.74 35.90 39.71
CA PRO A 8 21.11 34.78 39.03
C PRO A 8 21.72 34.64 37.63
N ASN A 9 22.11 33.41 37.30
CA ASN A 9 22.92 33.11 36.13
C ASN A 9 22.20 33.51 34.82
N VAL A 10 22.64 34.61 34.20
CA VAL A 10 21.99 35.24 33.03
C VAL A 10 21.86 34.28 31.85
N TYR A 11 22.77 33.31 31.71
CA TYR A 11 22.70 32.25 30.70
C TYR A 11 21.49 31.31 30.88
N SER A 12 21.03 31.08 32.12
CA SER A 12 19.85 30.26 32.40
C SER A 12 18.56 30.99 32.04
N LEU A 13 18.41 32.25 32.49
CA LEU A 13 17.26 33.08 32.09
C LEU A 13 17.23 33.35 30.59
N CYS A 14 18.38 33.52 29.94
CA CYS A 14 18.43 33.71 28.49
C CYS A 14 17.97 32.45 27.75
N ASN A 15 18.41 31.24 28.14
CA ASN A 15 17.91 29.99 27.54
C ASN A 15 16.41 29.76 27.81
N VAL A 16 15.90 30.08 29.00
CA VAL A 16 14.45 29.97 29.29
C VAL A 16 13.65 30.99 28.47
N CYS A 17 14.08 32.25 28.41
CA CYS A 17 13.41 33.27 27.58
C CYS A 17 13.51 32.95 26.08
N LEU A 18 14.63 32.40 25.60
CA LEU A 18 14.79 31.99 24.21
C LEU A 18 13.93 30.76 23.87
N CYS A 19 13.80 29.78 24.77
CA CYS A 19 12.83 28.70 24.62
C CYS A 19 11.39 29.23 24.53
N VAL A 20 11.00 30.14 25.43
CA VAL A 20 9.64 30.72 25.44
C VAL A 20 9.38 31.58 24.19
N LEU A 21 10.36 32.35 23.72
CA LEU A 21 10.28 33.12 22.46
C LEU A 21 10.23 32.22 21.20
N VAL A 22 10.85 31.04 21.24
CA VAL A 22 10.78 30.04 20.15
C VAL A 22 9.48 29.23 20.20
N GLN A 23 8.93 28.95 21.39
CA GLN A 23 7.62 28.29 21.56
C GLN A 23 6.45 29.18 21.13
N THR A 24 6.63 30.51 21.15
CA THR A 24 5.62 31.50 20.72
C THR A 24 5.82 32.02 19.30
N ALA A 25 6.75 31.43 18.54
CA ALA A 25 6.99 31.78 17.14
C ALA A 25 5.87 31.23 16.24
N GLU A 26 4.79 32.00 16.13
CA GLU A 26 3.69 31.74 15.20
C GLU A 26 4.00 32.30 13.81
N CYS A 27 3.93 31.46 12.78
CA CYS A 27 3.93 31.93 11.39
C CYS A 27 2.50 31.79 10.83
N CYS A 28 1.90 32.90 10.42
CA CYS A 28 0.51 32.96 9.93
C CYS A 28 -0.52 32.32 10.89
N GLY A 29 -0.30 32.39 12.21
CA GLY A 29 -1.17 31.77 13.22
C GLY A 29 -1.05 30.25 13.32
N TYR A 30 0.09 29.67 12.93
CA TYR A 30 0.43 28.26 13.19
C TYR A 30 1.71 28.15 14.02
N PRO A 31 1.77 27.23 14.99
CA PRO A 31 3.02 26.87 15.64
C PRO A 31 4.01 26.33 14.60
N ILE A 32 5.23 26.89 14.55
CA ILE A 32 6.26 26.44 13.59
C ILE A 32 6.61 24.95 13.77
N SER A 33 6.39 24.37 14.96
CA SER A 33 6.51 22.94 15.23
C SER A 33 5.68 22.06 14.27
N ILE A 34 4.50 22.53 13.83
CA ILE A 34 3.62 21.80 12.90
C ILE A 34 4.30 21.53 11.56
N PHE A 35 5.14 22.46 11.06
CA PHE A 35 5.79 22.31 9.76
C PHE A 35 6.68 21.06 9.71
N PHE A 36 7.43 20.78 10.78
CA PHE A 36 8.27 19.58 10.89
C PHE A 36 7.45 18.28 10.89
N ILE A 37 6.28 18.28 11.52
CA ILE A 37 5.36 17.13 11.56
C ILE A 37 4.75 16.88 10.17
N VAL A 38 4.32 17.95 9.48
CA VAL A 38 3.72 17.88 8.13
C VAL A 38 4.72 17.42 7.08
N VAL A 39 5.96 17.93 7.11
CA VAL A 39 7.03 17.47 6.20
C VAL A 39 7.40 16.01 6.50
N ASN A 40 7.48 15.61 7.77
CA ASN A 40 7.70 14.22 8.14
C ASN A 40 6.58 13.30 7.61
N GLU A 41 5.31 13.67 7.77
CA GLU A 41 4.20 12.88 7.23
C GLU A 41 4.28 12.76 5.70
N PHE A 42 4.59 13.84 4.98
CA PHE A 42 4.77 13.79 3.53
C PHE A 42 5.90 12.84 3.10
N CYS A 43 7.06 12.93 3.74
CA CYS A 43 8.22 12.08 3.42
C CYS A 43 7.98 10.60 3.78
N GLU A 44 7.36 10.31 4.92
CA GLU A 44 6.97 8.95 5.32
C GLU A 44 5.95 8.35 4.33
N ARG A 45 4.92 9.12 3.94
CA ARG A 45 3.89 8.66 3.01
C ARG A 45 4.45 8.41 1.63
N PHE A 46 5.34 9.29 1.13
CA PHE A 46 6.08 9.03 -0.11
C PHE A 46 6.89 7.74 0.00
N SER A 47 7.64 7.57 1.09
CA SER A 47 8.48 6.38 1.32
C SER A 47 7.67 5.09 1.34
N TYR A 48 6.55 5.07 2.06
CA TYR A 48 5.65 3.92 2.16
C TYR A 48 5.00 3.56 0.82
N TYR A 49 4.32 4.52 0.18
CA TYR A 49 3.57 4.25 -1.05
C TYR A 49 4.48 3.99 -2.25
N GLY A 50 5.64 4.66 -2.35
CA GLY A 50 6.60 4.44 -3.44
C GLY A 50 7.21 3.05 -3.41
N MET A 51 7.73 2.64 -2.24
CA MET A 51 8.24 1.28 -2.02
C MET A 51 7.15 0.23 -2.26
N ARG A 52 5.94 0.44 -1.71
CA ARG A 52 4.81 -0.49 -1.86
C ARG A 52 4.35 -0.64 -3.31
N ALA A 53 4.45 0.41 -4.15
CA ALA A 53 3.99 0.35 -5.54
C ALA A 53 4.82 -0.62 -6.40
N VAL A 54 6.15 -0.61 -6.24
CA VAL A 54 7.09 -1.44 -7.01
C VAL A 54 7.27 -2.87 -6.47
N LEU A 55 6.83 -3.12 -5.23
CA LEU A 55 7.20 -4.30 -4.46
C LEU A 55 6.78 -5.64 -5.10
N VAL A 56 5.59 -5.73 -5.68
CA VAL A 56 5.14 -6.98 -6.34
C VAL A 56 5.95 -7.29 -7.60
N LEU A 57 6.37 -6.27 -8.36
CA LEU A 57 7.22 -6.44 -9.53
C LEU A 57 8.65 -6.83 -9.15
N TYR A 58 9.15 -6.31 -8.02
CA TYR A 58 10.42 -6.75 -7.44
C TYR A 58 10.42 -8.25 -7.12
N PHE A 59 9.39 -8.74 -6.41
CA PHE A 59 9.25 -10.18 -6.14
C PHE A 59 9.19 -11.01 -7.44
N ARG A 60 8.43 -10.54 -8.42
CA ARG A 60 8.17 -11.25 -9.68
C ARG A 60 9.36 -11.30 -10.63
N TYR A 61 10.13 -10.22 -10.74
CA TYR A 61 11.17 -10.06 -11.76
C TYR A 61 12.60 -10.06 -11.21
N PHE A 62 12.82 -9.69 -9.94
CA PHE A 62 14.16 -9.74 -9.34
C PHE A 62 14.36 -11.00 -8.48
N LEU A 63 13.41 -11.35 -7.61
CA LEU A 63 13.47 -12.60 -6.84
C LEU A 63 12.95 -13.84 -7.61
N LEU A 64 12.45 -13.63 -8.84
CA LEU A 64 11.96 -14.67 -9.76
C LEU A 64 10.85 -15.57 -9.18
N TRP A 65 10.07 -15.05 -8.24
CA TRP A 65 8.91 -15.76 -7.68
C TRP A 65 7.75 -15.78 -8.67
N ASP A 66 6.87 -16.76 -8.54
CA ASP A 66 5.60 -16.79 -9.26
C ASP A 66 4.61 -15.72 -8.76
N ASP A 67 3.59 -15.47 -9.57
CA ASP A 67 2.56 -14.45 -9.33
C ASP A 67 1.76 -14.68 -8.04
N ASP A 68 1.58 -15.94 -7.60
CA ASP A 68 0.85 -16.29 -6.38
C ASP A 68 1.71 -16.05 -5.13
N LEU A 69 2.96 -16.54 -5.12
CA LEU A 69 3.90 -16.31 -4.03
C LEU A 69 4.22 -14.81 -3.85
N ALA A 70 4.43 -14.09 -4.95
CA ALA A 70 4.61 -12.63 -4.92
C ALA A 70 3.38 -11.92 -4.31
N THR A 71 2.17 -12.36 -4.64
CA THR A 71 0.92 -11.84 -4.08
C THR A 71 0.78 -12.18 -2.59
N SER A 72 1.04 -13.43 -2.19
CA SER A 72 0.99 -13.87 -0.80
C SER A 72 1.95 -13.10 0.11
N ILE A 73 3.23 -12.93 -0.29
CA ILE A 73 4.21 -12.18 0.51
C ILE A 73 3.87 -10.68 0.57
N TYR A 74 3.37 -10.10 -0.53
CA TYR A 74 2.89 -8.72 -0.55
C TYR A 74 1.78 -8.48 0.48
N HIS A 75 0.75 -9.34 0.48
CA HIS A 75 -0.36 -9.20 1.42
C HIS A 75 0.05 -9.58 2.86
N ALA A 76 1.03 -10.45 3.07
CA ALA A 76 1.59 -10.74 4.40
C ALA A 76 2.25 -9.49 5.00
N PHE A 77 3.06 -8.81 4.19
CA PHE A 77 3.68 -7.53 4.54
C PHE A 77 2.63 -6.45 4.86
N VAL A 78 1.62 -6.27 4.00
CA VAL A 78 0.54 -5.30 4.23
C VAL A 78 -0.26 -5.64 5.50
N ALA A 79 -0.61 -6.91 5.72
CA ALA A 79 -1.27 -7.34 6.95
C ALA A 79 -0.46 -7.00 8.20
N LEU A 80 0.86 -7.25 8.18
CA LEU A 80 1.75 -6.91 9.28
C LEU A 80 1.78 -5.38 9.53
N CYS A 81 1.89 -4.56 8.47
CA CYS A 81 1.84 -3.08 8.55
C CYS A 81 0.55 -2.52 9.17
N TYR A 82 -0.56 -3.26 9.15
CA TYR A 82 -1.84 -2.86 9.73
C TYR A 82 -2.16 -3.54 11.07
N LEU A 83 -1.37 -4.54 11.47
CA LEU A 83 -1.44 -5.19 12.79
C LEU A 83 -0.48 -4.54 13.82
N THR A 84 0.72 -4.17 13.40
CA THR A 84 1.73 -3.48 14.24
C THR A 84 1.33 -2.11 14.82
N PRO A 85 0.35 -1.33 14.30
CA PRO A 85 -0.19 -0.16 14.99
C PRO A 85 -0.68 -0.43 16.41
N ILE A 86 -1.18 -1.63 16.70
CA ILE A 86 -1.59 -2.01 18.07
C ILE A 86 -0.38 -2.00 19.00
N LEU A 87 0.77 -2.50 18.54
CA LEU A 87 2.02 -2.48 19.30
C LEU A 87 2.55 -1.06 19.47
N GLY A 88 2.51 -0.24 18.42
CA GLY A 88 2.94 1.17 18.45
C GLY A 88 2.17 1.99 19.48
N ALA A 89 0.83 1.89 19.48
CA ALA A 89 -0.03 2.55 20.46
C ALA A 89 0.28 2.09 21.90
N ILE A 90 0.40 0.77 22.14
CA ILE A 90 0.75 0.23 23.46
C ILE A 90 2.11 0.78 23.95
N ILE A 91 3.12 0.87 23.09
CA ILE A 91 4.46 1.37 23.46
C ILE A 91 4.41 2.88 23.77
N ALA A 92 3.69 3.67 22.97
CA ALA A 92 3.49 5.10 23.20
C ALA A 92 2.76 5.38 24.52
N ASP A 93 1.60 4.76 24.73
CA ASP A 93 0.71 5.04 25.87
C ASP A 93 1.25 4.44 27.19
N SER A 94 2.05 3.38 27.15
CA SER A 94 2.48 2.66 28.36
C SER A 94 3.89 2.97 28.85
N TRP A 95 4.82 3.36 27.97
CA TRP A 95 6.26 3.27 28.29
C TRP A 95 7.14 4.40 27.75
N LEU A 96 6.99 4.78 26.48
CA LEU A 96 7.92 5.72 25.84
C LEU A 96 7.33 7.12 25.61
N GLY A 97 6.01 7.25 25.55
CA GLY A 97 5.34 8.47 25.07
C GLY A 97 5.41 8.61 23.54
N LYS A 98 4.42 9.29 22.95
CA LYS A 98 4.24 9.44 21.50
C LYS A 98 5.54 9.86 20.78
N PHE A 99 6.21 10.91 21.27
CA PHE A 99 7.43 11.47 20.67
C PHE A 99 8.60 10.47 20.55
N LYS A 100 8.93 9.76 21.63
CA LYS A 100 10.04 8.78 21.62
C LYS A 100 9.68 7.55 20.77
N THR A 101 8.43 7.09 20.84
CA THR A 101 7.93 5.98 20.00
C THR A 101 8.07 6.30 18.52
N ILE A 102 7.71 7.52 18.09
CA ILE A 102 7.89 7.97 16.70
C ILE A 102 9.38 7.88 16.31
N ILE A 103 10.30 8.40 17.12
CA ILE A 103 11.75 8.37 16.81
C ILE A 103 12.28 6.94 16.72
N TYR A 104 12.09 6.10 17.73
CA TYR A 104 12.68 4.75 17.75
C TYR A 104 12.13 3.86 16.63
N LEU A 105 10.82 3.93 16.36
CA LEU A 105 10.21 3.12 15.30
C LEU A 105 10.51 3.70 13.90
N SER A 106 10.76 5.00 13.77
CA SER A 106 11.26 5.60 12.53
C SER A 106 12.71 5.24 12.24
N ILE A 107 13.56 5.05 13.27
CA ILE A 107 14.92 4.50 13.09
C ILE A 107 14.83 3.05 12.57
N VAL A 108 13.99 2.22 13.18
CA VAL A 108 13.75 0.83 12.72
C VAL A 108 13.22 0.82 11.27
N TYR A 109 12.32 1.75 10.94
CA TYR A 109 11.81 1.91 9.57
C TYR A 109 12.93 2.31 8.59
N ALA A 110 13.73 3.32 8.91
CA ALA A 110 14.83 3.77 8.06
C ALA A 110 15.85 2.67 7.81
N ILE A 111 16.22 1.89 8.85
CA ILE A 111 17.07 0.70 8.72
C ILE A 111 16.41 -0.30 7.76
N GLY A 112 15.13 -0.63 7.96
CA GLY A 112 14.40 -1.56 7.08
C GLY A 112 14.37 -1.13 5.60
N GLN A 113 14.16 0.16 5.31
CA GLN A 113 14.21 0.70 3.95
C GLN A 113 15.62 0.63 3.35
N VAL A 114 16.67 0.94 4.13
CA VAL A 114 18.07 0.80 3.68
C VAL A 114 18.42 -0.67 3.41
N THR A 115 17.97 -1.58 4.29
CA THR A 115 18.10 -3.04 4.11
C THR A 115 17.43 -3.51 2.82
N MET A 116 16.21 -3.03 2.50
CA MET A 116 15.55 -3.30 1.22
C MET A 116 16.31 -2.72 0.02
N ALA A 117 16.83 -1.50 0.11
CA ALA A 117 17.60 -0.92 -0.99
C ALA A 117 18.86 -1.77 -1.29
N VAL A 118 19.60 -2.16 -0.25
CA VAL A 118 20.78 -3.03 -0.38
C VAL A 118 20.41 -4.43 -0.91
N SER A 119 19.26 -5.00 -0.54
CA SER A 119 18.83 -6.32 -1.02
C SER A 119 18.50 -6.38 -2.52
N THR A 120 18.51 -5.24 -3.22
CA THR A 120 18.23 -5.15 -4.66
C THR A 120 19.46 -4.90 -5.53
N ILE A 121 20.64 -4.75 -4.93
CA ILE A 121 21.90 -4.50 -5.66
C ILE A 121 22.50 -5.84 -6.12
N HIS A 122 22.24 -6.24 -7.38
CA HIS A 122 22.73 -7.51 -7.94
C HIS A 122 24.26 -7.64 -7.88
N ASP A 123 24.99 -6.55 -8.17
CA ASP A 123 26.46 -6.44 -8.11
C ASP A 123 27.08 -6.91 -6.76
N ILE A 124 26.30 -7.09 -5.68
CA ILE A 124 26.79 -7.64 -4.39
C ILE A 124 27.06 -9.15 -4.46
N THR A 125 26.28 -9.90 -5.23
CA THR A 125 26.43 -11.37 -5.35
C THR A 125 26.63 -11.86 -6.79
N ASP A 126 26.62 -10.97 -7.78
CA ASP A 126 27.04 -11.26 -9.15
C ASP A 126 28.59 -11.24 -9.24
N ALA A 127 29.21 -12.39 -8.98
CA ALA A 127 30.66 -12.55 -9.07
C ALA A 127 31.12 -12.92 -10.49
N ASN A 128 30.22 -13.50 -11.29
CA ASN A 128 30.50 -13.97 -12.65
C ASN A 128 30.33 -12.86 -13.73
N ARG A 129 29.64 -11.76 -13.38
CA ARG A 129 29.28 -10.58 -14.19
C ARG A 129 28.33 -10.86 -15.36
N ASP A 130 27.44 -11.83 -15.21
CA ASP A 130 26.35 -12.11 -16.17
C ASP A 130 25.11 -11.21 -15.94
N GLY A 131 25.09 -10.42 -14.87
CA GLY A 131 23.99 -9.55 -14.47
C GLY A 131 22.97 -10.22 -13.55
N THR A 132 23.09 -11.51 -13.25
CA THR A 132 22.20 -12.24 -12.35
C THR A 132 22.85 -12.49 -10.99
N PRO A 133 22.11 -12.37 -9.87
CA PRO A 133 22.68 -12.66 -8.56
C PRO A 133 23.04 -14.15 -8.41
N ASP A 134 24.32 -14.50 -8.21
CA ASP A 134 24.70 -15.91 -7.96
C ASP A 134 24.04 -16.48 -6.68
N ASN A 135 23.62 -15.61 -5.74
CA ASN A 135 23.02 -16.01 -4.46
C ASN A 135 21.67 -15.34 -4.16
N PHE A 136 20.62 -15.81 -4.83
CA PHE A 136 19.22 -15.43 -4.57
C PHE A 136 18.78 -15.60 -3.09
N THR A 137 19.40 -16.51 -2.32
CA THR A 137 19.08 -16.70 -0.90
C THR A 137 19.48 -15.48 -0.07
N PHE A 138 20.63 -14.86 -0.37
CA PHE A 138 21.07 -13.63 0.30
C PHE A 138 20.08 -12.48 0.06
N HIS A 139 19.73 -12.24 -1.20
CA HIS A 139 18.77 -11.19 -1.60
C HIS A 139 17.39 -11.42 -0.98
N THR A 140 16.93 -12.68 -0.96
CA THR A 140 15.66 -13.07 -0.32
C THR A 140 15.67 -12.81 1.18
N ALA A 141 16.69 -13.31 1.90
CA ALA A 141 16.77 -13.18 3.35
C ALA A 141 16.86 -11.71 3.80
N LEU A 142 17.67 -10.90 3.09
CA LEU A 142 17.81 -9.47 3.38
C LEU A 142 16.51 -8.71 3.09
N SER A 143 15.79 -9.08 2.02
CA SER A 143 14.46 -8.51 1.72
C SER A 143 13.43 -8.85 2.79
N MET A 144 13.36 -10.09 3.26
CA MET A 144 12.39 -10.48 4.29
C MET A 144 12.68 -9.76 5.62
N LEU A 145 13.96 -9.59 5.98
CA LEU A 145 14.36 -8.78 7.13
C LEU A 145 13.93 -7.30 6.95
N GLY A 146 14.20 -6.71 5.78
CA GLY A 146 13.82 -5.35 5.45
C GLY A 146 12.31 -5.12 5.57
N LEU A 147 11.48 -5.99 4.99
CA LEU A 147 10.02 -5.91 5.07
C LEU A 147 9.47 -6.01 6.50
N VAL A 148 10.02 -6.90 7.34
CA VAL A 148 9.60 -7.01 8.75
C VAL A 148 9.95 -5.75 9.52
N LEU A 149 11.17 -5.20 9.34
CA LEU A 149 11.59 -3.95 9.98
C LEU A 149 10.73 -2.76 9.52
N ILE A 150 10.44 -2.66 8.22
CA ILE A 150 9.52 -1.66 7.65
C ILE A 150 8.14 -1.79 8.28
N ALA A 151 7.58 -2.99 8.36
CA ALA A 151 6.22 -3.21 8.87
C ALA A 151 6.08 -2.89 10.36
N LEU A 152 7.10 -3.19 11.16
CA LEU A 152 7.20 -2.75 12.56
C LEU A 152 7.29 -1.21 12.64
N GLY A 153 8.10 -0.60 11.78
CA GLY A 153 8.32 0.84 11.68
C GLY A 153 7.06 1.63 11.30
N THR A 154 6.61 1.53 10.04
CA THR A 154 5.45 2.31 9.52
C THR A 154 4.18 2.04 10.32
N GLY A 155 3.90 0.78 10.66
CA GLY A 155 2.70 0.46 11.43
C GLY A 155 2.77 1.03 12.84
N GLY A 156 3.92 0.92 13.50
CA GLY A 156 4.10 1.45 14.86
C GLY A 156 4.02 2.97 14.98
N ILE A 157 4.44 3.73 13.97
CA ILE A 157 4.34 5.21 13.97
C ILE A 157 2.95 5.74 13.57
N LYS A 158 2.19 5.01 12.73
CA LYS A 158 0.85 5.43 12.25
C LYS A 158 -0.12 5.95 13.33
N PRO A 159 -0.33 5.30 14.49
CA PRO A 159 -1.23 5.82 15.51
C PRO A 159 -0.65 7.01 16.27
N CYS A 160 0.69 7.17 16.26
CA CYS A 160 1.39 8.17 17.07
C CYS A 160 1.48 9.53 16.38
N VAL A 161 1.82 9.59 15.08
CA VAL A 161 2.14 10.86 14.39
C VAL A 161 0.93 11.80 14.30
N ALA A 162 -0.23 11.28 13.89
CA ALA A 162 -1.45 12.09 13.77
C ALA A 162 -1.96 12.59 15.14
N ALA A 163 -1.85 11.76 16.19
CA ALA A 163 -2.18 12.15 17.55
C ALA A 163 -1.21 13.22 18.06
N PHE A 164 0.10 13.00 17.92
CA PHE A 164 1.16 13.91 18.34
C PHE A 164 1.07 15.30 17.67
N GLY A 165 0.68 15.35 16.39
CA GLY A 165 0.39 16.61 15.69
C GLY A 165 -0.88 17.31 16.19
N GLY A 166 -1.89 16.56 16.63
CA GLY A 166 -3.06 17.10 17.30
C GLY A 166 -2.75 17.69 18.68
N ASP A 167 -1.89 17.02 19.46
CA ASP A 167 -1.45 17.45 20.80
C ASP A 167 -0.66 18.78 20.81
N GLN A 168 -0.30 19.32 19.63
CA GLN A 168 0.37 20.63 19.50
C GLN A 168 -0.59 21.82 19.57
N PHE A 169 -1.91 21.59 19.55
CA PHE A 169 -2.95 22.62 19.62
C PHE A 169 -3.67 22.58 20.97
N GLN A 170 -3.96 23.76 21.53
CA GLN A 170 -4.78 23.87 22.74
C GLN A 170 -6.28 23.79 22.42
N GLU A 171 -7.14 23.52 23.41
CA GLU A 171 -8.58 23.32 23.17
C GLU A 171 -9.27 24.51 22.48
N HIS A 172 -8.84 25.73 22.80
CA HIS A 172 -9.34 26.96 22.16
C HIS A 172 -9.00 27.07 20.66
N GLN A 173 -8.05 26.27 20.15
CA GLN A 173 -7.50 26.32 18.79
C GLN A 173 -8.20 25.35 17.81
N SER A 174 -9.43 24.92 18.11
CA SER A 174 -10.20 23.95 17.31
C SER A 174 -10.25 24.24 15.80
N ARG A 175 -10.27 25.52 15.38
CA ARG A 175 -10.23 25.91 13.96
C ARG A 175 -8.88 25.65 13.30
N GLN A 176 -7.76 25.88 14.00
CA GLN A 176 -6.42 25.58 13.50
C GLN A 176 -6.20 24.07 13.44
N LEU A 177 -6.65 23.32 14.45
CA LEU A 177 -6.61 21.86 14.50
C LEU A 177 -7.34 21.20 13.31
N ASN A 178 -8.56 21.63 13.00
CA ASN A 178 -9.31 21.14 11.83
C ASN A 178 -8.59 21.43 10.50
N THR A 179 -7.92 22.57 10.42
CA THR A 179 -7.14 22.94 9.23
C THR A 179 -5.83 22.14 9.14
N PHE A 180 -5.17 21.87 10.28
CA PHE A 180 -4.03 20.95 10.36
C PHE A 180 -4.39 19.56 9.81
N PHE A 181 -5.50 18.95 10.26
CA PHE A 181 -5.93 17.65 9.72
C PHE A 181 -6.27 17.70 8.21
N SER A 182 -6.73 18.85 7.71
CA SER A 182 -6.96 19.05 6.28
C SER A 182 -5.64 19.11 5.48
N VAL A 183 -4.61 19.78 6.01
CA VAL A 183 -3.25 19.79 5.41
C VAL A 183 -2.60 18.42 5.52
N PHE A 184 -2.74 17.74 6.65
CA PHE A 184 -2.25 16.37 6.87
C PHE A 184 -2.84 15.39 5.83
N TYR A 185 -4.16 15.47 5.59
CA TYR A 185 -4.83 14.70 4.54
C TYR A 185 -4.32 15.05 3.13
N LEU A 186 -4.07 16.34 2.84
CA LEU A 186 -3.48 16.76 1.58
C LEU A 186 -2.07 16.17 1.40
N CYS A 187 -1.22 16.19 2.43
CA CYS A 187 0.13 15.63 2.40
C CYS A 187 0.15 14.10 2.22
N ILE A 188 -0.79 13.36 2.82
CA ILE A 188 -0.96 11.92 2.58
C ILE A 188 -1.22 11.64 1.09
N ASN A 189 -2.20 12.34 0.50
CA ASN A 189 -2.58 12.13 -0.89
C ASN A 189 -1.51 12.62 -1.86
N ALA A 190 -0.87 13.75 -1.59
CA ALA A 190 0.24 14.29 -2.39
C ALA A 190 1.47 13.37 -2.35
N GLY A 191 1.83 12.85 -1.17
CA GLY A 191 2.91 11.87 -1.01
C GLY A 191 2.64 10.59 -1.80
N SER A 192 1.43 10.03 -1.66
CA SER A 192 0.98 8.83 -2.40
C SER A 192 0.96 9.05 -3.92
N LEU A 193 0.44 10.19 -4.38
CA LEU A 193 0.41 10.56 -5.79
C LEU A 193 1.81 10.68 -6.40
N LEU A 194 2.70 11.43 -5.75
CA LEU A 194 4.04 11.66 -6.26
C LEU A 194 4.90 10.39 -6.20
N SER A 195 4.75 9.56 -5.17
CA SER A 195 5.53 8.32 -5.06
C SER A 195 5.08 7.25 -6.05
N THR A 196 3.77 7.09 -6.28
CA THR A 196 3.25 6.15 -7.29
C THR A 196 3.56 6.58 -8.73
N LEU A 197 3.78 7.88 -8.97
CA LEU A 197 4.25 8.38 -10.25
C LEU A 197 5.77 8.24 -10.42
N ILE A 198 6.56 8.69 -9.44
CA ILE A 198 8.02 8.83 -9.55
C ILE A 198 8.75 7.50 -9.33
N THR A 199 8.40 6.72 -8.30
CA THR A 199 9.18 5.52 -7.95
C THR A 199 9.18 4.45 -9.05
N PRO A 200 8.06 4.18 -9.76
CA PRO A 200 8.07 3.35 -10.96
C PRO A 200 8.92 3.89 -12.12
N VAL A 201 9.04 5.21 -12.28
CA VAL A 201 9.94 5.80 -13.31
C VAL A 201 11.40 5.51 -12.95
N LEU A 202 11.76 5.63 -11.66
CA LEU A 202 13.10 5.26 -11.18
C LEU A 202 13.38 3.77 -11.37
N ARG A 203 12.40 2.88 -11.11
CA ARG A 203 12.50 1.43 -11.38
C ARG A 203 12.72 1.13 -12.88
N ALA A 204 12.05 1.88 -13.76
CA ALA A 204 12.10 1.67 -15.20
C ALA A 204 13.39 2.19 -15.87
N GLN A 205 14.24 2.92 -15.14
CA GLN A 205 15.58 3.28 -15.61
C GLN A 205 16.52 2.07 -15.59
N GLU A 206 17.51 2.09 -16.49
CA GLU A 206 18.62 1.14 -16.52
C GLU A 206 19.73 1.63 -15.57
N CYS A 207 20.23 0.74 -14.71
CA CYS A 207 21.39 0.98 -13.86
C CYS A 207 22.12 -0.31 -13.50
N GLY A 208 23.36 -0.17 -13.03
CA GLY A 208 24.27 -1.23 -12.61
C GLY A 208 25.71 -0.83 -12.90
N ILE A 209 26.67 -1.37 -12.14
CA ILE A 209 28.09 -1.01 -12.31
C ILE A 209 28.71 -1.80 -13.45
N HIS A 210 28.39 -3.10 -13.55
CA HIS A 210 28.89 -3.98 -14.60
C HIS A 210 27.84 -4.28 -15.66
N THR A 211 26.58 -4.49 -15.27
CA THR A 211 25.51 -4.91 -16.18
C THR A 211 24.29 -4.01 -16.04
N GLN A 212 23.74 -3.50 -17.15
CA GLN A 212 22.59 -2.57 -17.12
C GLN A 212 21.27 -3.32 -16.94
N GLN A 213 20.55 -3.04 -15.85
CA GLN A 213 19.25 -3.65 -15.53
C GLN A 213 18.24 -2.67 -14.92
N GLN A 214 16.97 -3.09 -14.76
CA GLN A 214 15.93 -2.29 -14.11
C GLN A 214 16.34 -1.87 -12.69
N CYS A 215 16.29 -0.55 -12.42
CA CYS A 215 16.93 0.03 -11.25
C CYS A 215 16.11 -0.05 -9.96
N TYR A 216 15.88 -1.27 -9.46
CA TYR A 216 15.34 -1.50 -8.12
C TYR A 216 16.15 -0.81 -6.99
N PRO A 217 17.50 -0.75 -7.02
CA PRO A 217 18.28 -0.01 -6.02
C PRO A 217 17.89 1.46 -5.89
N LEU A 218 17.60 2.14 -7.00
CA LEU A 218 17.17 3.53 -6.97
C LEU A 218 15.70 3.66 -6.55
N ALA A 219 14.85 2.74 -7.02
CA ALA A 219 13.43 2.70 -6.67
C ALA A 219 13.18 2.48 -5.17
N PHE A 220 14.00 1.69 -4.49
CA PHE A 220 13.94 1.51 -3.02
C PHE A 220 14.84 2.51 -2.27
N GLY A 221 15.97 2.92 -2.84
CA GLY A 221 16.93 3.85 -2.24
C GLY A 221 16.40 5.27 -2.06
N VAL A 222 15.62 5.80 -3.01
CA VAL A 222 15.01 7.14 -2.85
C VAL A 222 13.98 7.18 -1.71
N PRO A 223 13.02 6.24 -1.60
CA PRO A 223 12.21 6.04 -0.40
C PRO A 223 13.02 5.92 0.91
N ALA A 224 14.14 5.20 0.90
CA ALA A 224 15.00 5.07 2.08
C ALA A 224 15.65 6.40 2.49
N ALA A 225 16.22 7.14 1.54
CA ALA A 225 16.80 8.45 1.76
C ALA A 225 15.76 9.46 2.27
N LEU A 226 14.55 9.48 1.69
CA LEU A 226 13.46 10.34 2.15
C LEU A 226 12.97 9.96 3.56
N MET A 227 13.00 8.69 3.95
CA MET A 227 12.68 8.28 5.33
C MET A 227 13.75 8.76 6.33
N VAL A 228 15.03 8.72 5.95
CA VAL A 228 16.11 9.30 6.77
C VAL A 228 15.95 10.82 6.90
N VAL A 229 15.64 11.53 5.81
CA VAL A 229 15.33 12.97 5.84
C VAL A 229 14.13 13.26 6.73
N SER A 230 13.06 12.46 6.63
CA SER A 230 11.86 12.54 7.47
C SER A 230 12.23 12.53 8.97
N LEU A 231 13.04 11.55 9.37
CA LEU A 231 13.51 11.39 10.74
C LEU A 231 14.37 12.58 11.20
N VAL A 232 15.30 13.05 10.37
CA VAL A 232 16.14 14.22 10.69
C VAL A 232 15.27 15.46 10.88
N VAL A 233 14.36 15.76 9.96
CA VAL A 233 13.42 16.90 10.05
C VAL A 233 12.57 16.81 11.32
N PHE A 234 12.01 15.63 11.62
CA PHE A 234 11.22 15.43 12.84
C PHE A 234 12.05 15.67 14.11
N ILE A 235 13.29 15.19 14.17
CA ILE A 235 14.20 15.42 15.31
C ILE A 235 14.63 16.89 15.41
N SER A 236 14.82 17.61 14.30
CA SER A 236 15.15 19.05 14.33
C SER A 236 14.07 19.89 15.03
N GLY A 237 12.79 19.55 14.87
CA GLY A 237 11.69 20.20 15.59
C GLY A 237 11.60 19.86 17.09
N SER A 238 12.47 18.98 17.62
CA SER A 238 12.33 18.42 18.98
C SER A 238 12.35 19.43 20.12
N GLY A 239 12.97 20.60 19.95
CA GLY A 239 12.93 21.69 20.94
C GLY A 239 11.60 22.44 20.99
N MET A 240 10.76 22.31 19.96
CA MET A 240 9.54 23.11 19.76
C MET A 240 8.24 22.33 20.03
N TYR A 241 8.30 21.00 20.18
CA TYR A 241 7.10 20.20 20.40
C TYR A 241 6.63 20.23 21.85
N ILE A 242 5.30 20.33 22.01
CA ILE A 242 4.60 19.93 23.23
C ILE A 242 4.71 18.40 23.34
N LYS A 243 5.23 17.92 24.47
CA LYS A 243 5.43 16.49 24.74
C LYS A 243 4.63 16.14 25.99
N THR A 244 3.46 15.55 25.80
CA THR A 244 2.64 15.03 26.90
C THR A 244 3.28 13.78 27.50
N ASP A 245 3.14 13.59 28.81
CA ASP A 245 3.49 12.34 29.46
C ASP A 245 2.55 11.19 29.03
N PRO A 246 2.92 9.91 29.22
CA PRO A 246 2.10 8.78 28.80
C PRO A 246 0.84 8.65 29.68
N GLU A 247 -0.32 8.98 29.12
CA GLU A 247 -1.62 8.67 29.73
C GLU A 247 -1.86 7.15 29.69
N GLY A 248 -2.19 6.58 30.84
CA GLY A 248 -2.18 5.13 31.04
C GLY A 248 -3.05 4.34 30.05
N ASN A 249 -2.51 3.22 29.57
CA ASN A 249 -3.04 2.41 28.48
C ASN A 249 -4.54 2.04 28.59
N ILE A 250 -5.38 2.80 27.88
CA ILE A 250 -6.84 2.61 27.82
C ILE A 250 -7.19 1.24 27.23
N MET A 251 -6.50 0.81 26.15
CA MET A 251 -6.71 -0.50 25.51
C MET A 251 -6.52 -1.66 26.51
N TRP A 252 -5.50 -1.58 27.36
CA TRP A 252 -5.23 -2.57 28.40
C TRP A 252 -6.30 -2.58 29.50
N SER A 253 -6.81 -1.41 29.88
CA SER A 253 -7.93 -1.27 30.81
C SER A 253 -9.22 -1.88 30.24
N VAL A 254 -9.52 -1.64 28.96
CA VAL A 254 -10.63 -2.27 28.23
C VAL A 254 -10.49 -3.79 28.21
N CYS A 255 -9.34 -4.31 27.78
CA CYS A 255 -9.08 -5.76 27.74
C CYS A 255 -9.20 -6.43 29.12
N LYS A 256 -8.68 -5.81 30.18
CA LYS A 256 -8.83 -6.31 31.56
C LYS A 256 -10.28 -6.27 32.04
N CYS A 257 -11.03 -5.21 31.74
CA CYS A 257 -12.44 -5.07 32.11
C CYS A 257 -13.30 -6.13 31.42
N ILE A 258 -13.12 -6.32 30.11
CA ILE A 258 -13.79 -7.38 29.32
C ILE A 258 -13.42 -8.77 29.86
N GLY A 259 -12.13 -9.05 30.07
CA GLY A 259 -11.67 -10.33 30.61
C GLY A 259 -12.20 -10.63 32.01
N PHE A 260 -12.32 -9.60 32.86
CA PHE A 260 -12.95 -9.70 34.18
C PHE A 260 -14.46 -9.99 34.04
N ALA A 261 -15.20 -9.23 33.23
CA ALA A 261 -16.64 -9.46 33.00
C ALA A 261 -16.92 -10.89 32.52
N ILE A 262 -16.15 -11.38 31.54
CA ILE A 262 -16.27 -12.74 31.01
C ILE A 262 -15.96 -13.78 32.09
N LYS A 263 -14.85 -13.65 32.82
CA LYS A 263 -14.46 -14.56 33.90
C LYS A 263 -15.52 -14.58 35.02
N ASN A 264 -16.05 -13.43 35.39
CA ASN A 264 -17.04 -13.29 36.46
C ASN A 264 -18.40 -13.88 36.05
N ARG A 265 -18.82 -13.67 34.80
CA ARG A 265 -20.00 -14.31 34.18
C ARG A 265 -19.91 -15.84 34.16
N PHE A 266 -18.73 -16.40 33.86
CA PHE A 266 -18.53 -17.86 33.91
C PHE A 266 -18.51 -18.39 35.35
N ARG A 267 -17.90 -17.68 36.29
CA ARG A 267 -17.84 -18.06 37.72
C ARG A 267 -19.21 -18.06 38.39
N HIS A 268 -20.08 -17.12 38.02
CA HIS A 268 -21.41 -16.93 38.60
C HIS A 268 -22.55 -17.48 37.71
N ARG A 269 -22.26 -18.44 36.82
CA ARG A 269 -23.24 -19.05 35.89
C ARG A 269 -24.33 -19.92 36.58
N SER A 270 -24.25 -20.11 37.90
CA SER A 270 -25.25 -20.85 38.69
C SER A 270 -26.53 -20.04 38.90
N SER A 271 -27.68 -20.71 38.98
CA SER A 271 -29.01 -20.09 39.16
C SER A 271 -29.21 -19.35 40.50
N ARG A 272 -28.18 -19.26 41.34
CA ARG A 272 -28.18 -18.56 42.63
C ARG A 272 -27.94 -17.04 42.49
N TYR A 273 -27.51 -16.55 41.33
CA TYR A 273 -27.24 -15.13 41.07
C TYR A 273 -28.27 -14.53 40.11
N PRO A 274 -28.73 -13.28 40.33
CA PRO A 274 -29.67 -12.61 39.43
C PRO A 274 -29.04 -12.37 38.05
N LYS A 275 -29.84 -12.54 36.99
CA LYS A 275 -29.41 -12.21 35.62
C LYS A 275 -29.26 -10.69 35.49
N ARG A 276 -28.09 -10.24 35.04
CA ARG A 276 -27.87 -8.85 34.60
C ARG A 276 -28.44 -8.64 33.19
N GLU A 277 -28.79 -7.40 32.85
CA GLU A 277 -29.35 -7.04 31.53
C GLU A 277 -28.32 -7.21 30.41
N HIS A 278 -27.09 -6.72 30.62
CA HIS A 278 -25.98 -6.88 29.69
C HIS A 278 -24.84 -7.72 30.29
N TRP A 279 -24.14 -8.47 29.44
CA TRP A 279 -23.06 -9.36 29.90
C TRP A 279 -21.82 -8.59 30.42
N MET A 280 -21.69 -7.32 30.08
CA MET A 280 -20.61 -6.45 30.57
C MET A 280 -20.83 -6.00 32.02
N ASP A 281 -22.07 -6.05 32.53
CA ASP A 281 -22.43 -5.59 33.89
C ASP A 281 -21.82 -6.48 34.99
N TRP A 282 -21.25 -7.62 34.61
CA TRP A 282 -20.44 -8.47 35.48
C TRP A 282 -19.09 -7.82 35.87
N ALA A 283 -18.76 -6.64 35.35
CA ALA A 283 -17.63 -5.81 35.76
C ALA A 283 -17.95 -4.73 36.83
N ASP A 284 -19.24 -4.46 37.10
CA ASP A 284 -19.74 -3.41 38.02
C ASP A 284 -19.22 -3.54 39.46
N GLU A 285 -18.77 -4.74 39.85
CA GLU A 285 -18.12 -5.03 41.14
C GLU A 285 -16.71 -4.44 41.29
N LYS A 286 -16.07 -4.00 40.19
CA LYS A 286 -14.65 -3.61 40.15
C LYS A 286 -14.34 -2.39 39.28
N TYR A 287 -15.14 -2.12 38.27
CA TYR A 287 -14.91 -1.07 37.29
C TYR A 287 -16.05 -0.06 37.31
N ASP A 288 -15.71 1.21 37.08
CA ASP A 288 -16.69 2.29 37.05
C ASP A 288 -17.74 2.10 35.94
N LYS A 289 -18.96 2.55 36.23
CA LYS A 289 -20.12 2.44 35.34
C LYS A 289 -19.93 3.20 34.04
N LEU A 290 -19.26 4.37 34.09
CA LEU A 290 -18.92 5.14 32.90
C LEU A 290 -18.02 4.31 31.97
N LEU A 291 -16.94 3.72 32.49
CA LEU A 291 -16.04 2.85 31.72
C LEU A 291 -16.78 1.62 31.15
N ILE A 292 -17.67 1.01 31.92
CA ILE A 292 -18.49 -0.13 31.46
C ILE A 292 -19.41 0.28 30.31
N ALA A 293 -20.07 1.44 30.40
CA ALA A 293 -20.91 1.98 29.35
C ALA A 293 -20.11 2.34 28.08
N GLN A 294 -18.96 2.98 28.24
CA GLN A 294 -18.03 3.27 27.14
C GLN A 294 -17.60 1.99 26.41
N ILE A 295 -17.28 0.92 27.14
CA ILE A 295 -16.94 -0.38 26.54
C ILE A 295 -18.15 -1.01 25.83
N LYS A 296 -19.38 -0.91 26.37
CA LYS A 296 -20.60 -1.36 25.66
C LYS A 296 -20.76 -0.66 24.31
N MET A 297 -20.56 0.66 24.26
CA MET A 297 -20.64 1.46 23.02
C MET A 297 -19.60 1.00 22.00
N VAL A 298 -18.33 0.91 22.42
CA VAL A 298 -17.22 0.43 21.58
C VAL A 298 -17.48 -0.96 21.02
N LEU A 299 -17.89 -1.92 21.86
CA LEU A 299 -18.16 -3.29 21.44
C LEU A 299 -19.29 -3.39 20.40
N LYS A 300 -20.28 -2.49 20.47
CA LYS A 300 -21.37 -2.41 19.49
C LYS A 300 -20.87 -1.98 18.11
N VAL A 301 -19.91 -1.06 18.05
CA VAL A 301 -19.25 -0.64 16.80
C VAL A 301 -18.28 -1.73 16.30
N LEU A 302 -17.48 -2.33 17.18
CA LEU A 302 -16.60 -3.46 16.82
C LEU A 302 -17.38 -4.68 16.32
N PHE A 303 -18.63 -4.89 16.74
CA PHE A 303 -19.49 -5.92 16.16
C PHE A 303 -19.85 -5.62 14.69
N LEU A 304 -20.11 -4.36 14.34
CA LEU A 304 -20.26 -3.94 12.94
C LEU A 304 -18.95 -4.04 12.12
N TYR A 305 -17.79 -4.15 12.77
CA TYR A 305 -16.51 -4.31 12.07
C TYR A 305 -16.30 -5.72 11.49
N ILE A 306 -16.99 -6.74 11.99
CA ILE A 306 -16.78 -8.15 11.60
C ILE A 306 -16.88 -8.38 10.07
N PRO A 307 -17.81 -7.77 9.30
CA PRO A 307 -17.90 -7.94 7.85
C PRO A 307 -16.92 -7.07 7.05
N LEU A 308 -16.34 -6.02 7.65
CA LEU A 308 -15.51 -5.03 6.96
C LEU A 308 -14.20 -5.54 6.31
N PRO A 309 -13.50 -6.56 6.85
CA PRO A 309 -12.28 -7.11 6.24
C PRO A 309 -12.40 -7.44 4.75
N MET A 310 -13.56 -7.92 4.32
CA MET A 310 -13.81 -8.30 2.92
C MET A 310 -13.74 -7.12 1.95
N PHE A 311 -14.02 -5.89 2.38
CA PHE A 311 -13.76 -4.73 1.53
C PHE A 311 -12.26 -4.56 1.28
N TRP A 312 -11.44 -4.68 2.32
CA TRP A 312 -9.98 -4.57 2.24
C TRP A 312 -9.34 -5.70 1.43
N THR A 313 -9.89 -6.92 1.54
CA THR A 313 -9.52 -8.07 0.70
C THR A 313 -9.60 -7.77 -0.80
N LEU A 314 -10.57 -6.96 -1.24
CA LEU A 314 -10.67 -6.51 -2.64
C LEU A 314 -9.82 -5.26 -2.90
N PHE A 315 -9.90 -4.27 -2.00
CA PHE A 315 -9.25 -2.98 -2.17
C PHE A 315 -7.73 -3.04 -2.32
N ASP A 316 -7.04 -3.84 -1.50
CA ASP A 316 -5.57 -3.87 -1.49
C ASP A 316 -4.96 -4.66 -2.68
N GLN A 317 -5.76 -5.43 -3.43
CA GLN A 317 -5.30 -6.17 -4.63
C GLN A 317 -4.89 -5.26 -5.80
N LYS A 318 -5.28 -3.98 -5.79
CA LYS A 318 -4.84 -2.99 -6.79
C LYS A 318 -3.32 -2.84 -6.85
N GLY A 319 -2.64 -3.11 -5.73
CA GLY A 319 -1.17 -3.07 -5.64
C GLY A 319 -0.46 -4.40 -5.88
N SER A 320 -1.21 -5.49 -6.09
CA SER A 320 -0.68 -6.83 -6.36
C SER A 320 -1.27 -7.38 -7.67
N ARG A 321 -2.38 -8.12 -7.63
CA ARG A 321 -3.03 -8.78 -8.77
C ARG A 321 -3.33 -7.83 -9.94
N TRP A 322 -3.78 -6.60 -9.69
CA TRP A 322 -4.05 -5.65 -10.79
C TRP A 322 -2.77 -5.08 -11.41
N THR A 323 -1.70 -4.96 -10.64
CA THR A 323 -0.37 -4.58 -11.15
C THR A 323 0.20 -5.71 -12.02
N LEU A 324 0.03 -6.97 -11.60
CA LEU A 324 0.39 -8.16 -12.40
C LEU A 324 -0.45 -8.24 -13.68
N GLN A 325 -1.77 -8.06 -13.60
CA GLN A 325 -2.66 -7.95 -14.77
C GLN A 325 -2.16 -6.86 -15.74
N ALA A 326 -1.77 -5.69 -15.24
CA ALA A 326 -1.26 -4.60 -16.06
C ALA A 326 0.05 -4.95 -16.82
N THR A 327 0.85 -5.92 -16.35
CA THR A 327 2.04 -6.40 -17.10
C THR A 327 1.70 -7.12 -18.40
N THR A 328 0.48 -7.64 -18.53
CA THR A 328 -0.05 -8.33 -19.73
C THR A 328 -0.79 -7.40 -20.71
N MET A 329 -0.75 -6.09 -20.45
CA MET A 329 -1.43 -5.07 -21.24
C MET A 329 -0.41 -4.21 -22.00
N THR A 330 -0.87 -3.41 -22.97
CA THR A 330 -0.03 -2.36 -23.56
C THR A 330 -0.15 -1.06 -22.78
N GLY A 331 1.01 -0.47 -22.47
CA GLY A 331 1.15 0.82 -21.80
C GLY A 331 1.37 2.01 -22.73
N ASP A 332 1.21 1.82 -24.05
CA ASP A 332 1.41 2.87 -25.05
C ASP A 332 0.21 3.83 -25.10
N PHE A 333 0.31 4.98 -24.44
CA PHE A 333 -0.65 6.08 -24.54
C PHE A 333 -0.31 7.04 -25.71
N GLY A 334 0.59 6.65 -26.61
CA GLY A 334 1.04 7.40 -27.79
C GLY A 334 2.02 8.55 -27.47
N ALA A 335 1.70 9.38 -26.48
CA ALA A 335 2.55 10.50 -26.06
C ALA A 335 3.58 10.12 -24.97
N PHE A 336 3.28 9.09 -24.18
CA PHE A 336 4.13 8.57 -23.12
C PHE A 336 3.80 7.08 -22.90
N ILE A 337 4.72 6.36 -22.26
CA ILE A 337 4.56 4.95 -21.94
C ILE A 337 4.36 4.83 -20.43
N LEU A 338 3.19 4.37 -20.04
CA LEU A 338 2.85 4.14 -18.65
C LEU A 338 3.39 2.76 -18.23
N GLN A 339 4.01 2.69 -17.05
CA GLN A 339 4.44 1.42 -16.45
C GLN A 339 3.27 0.74 -15.71
N PRO A 340 3.24 -0.61 -15.62
CA PRO A 340 2.14 -1.34 -14.97
C PRO A 340 1.84 -0.90 -13.52
N ASP A 341 2.90 -0.63 -12.76
CA ASP A 341 2.86 -0.16 -11.37
C ASP A 341 2.41 1.32 -11.23
N GLN A 342 2.51 2.12 -12.29
CA GLN A 342 1.97 3.50 -12.29
C GLN A 342 0.44 3.54 -12.38
N MET A 343 -0.24 2.45 -12.74
CA MET A 343 -1.71 2.39 -12.70
C MET A 343 -2.27 2.68 -11.29
N GLN A 344 -1.48 2.42 -10.24
CA GLN A 344 -1.85 2.75 -8.86
C GLN A 344 -2.05 4.26 -8.63
N THR A 345 -1.39 5.12 -9.43
CA THR A 345 -1.51 6.60 -9.42
C THR A 345 -2.93 7.08 -9.74
N VAL A 346 -3.74 6.26 -10.44
CA VAL A 346 -5.14 6.60 -10.75
C VAL A 346 -5.95 6.75 -9.46
N ASN A 347 -5.66 5.97 -8.41
CA ASN A 347 -6.41 6.00 -7.15
C ASN A 347 -6.29 7.34 -6.39
N PRO A 348 -5.10 7.89 -6.05
CA PRO A 348 -5.02 9.19 -5.38
C PRO A 348 -5.57 10.35 -6.22
N ILE A 349 -5.44 10.32 -7.56
CA ILE A 349 -6.10 11.29 -8.45
C ILE A 349 -7.63 11.22 -8.29
N LEU A 350 -8.18 10.01 -8.29
CA LEU A 350 -9.60 9.79 -8.10
C LEU A 350 -10.08 10.14 -6.69
N ILE A 351 -9.31 9.90 -5.62
CA ILE A 351 -9.67 10.34 -4.26
C ILE A 351 -9.79 11.86 -4.23
N LEU A 352 -8.74 12.57 -4.67
CA LEU A 352 -8.67 14.04 -4.63
C LEU A 352 -9.77 14.72 -5.45
N THR A 353 -10.31 14.06 -6.47
CA THR A 353 -11.41 14.56 -7.30
C THR A 353 -12.79 14.10 -6.82
N LEU A 354 -12.95 12.82 -6.49
CA LEU A 354 -14.24 12.23 -6.08
C LEU A 354 -14.68 12.64 -4.68
N VAL A 355 -13.78 12.85 -3.70
CA VAL A 355 -14.19 13.26 -2.35
C VAL A 355 -14.94 14.62 -2.38
N PRO A 356 -14.39 15.70 -2.97
CA PRO A 356 -15.13 16.95 -3.12
C PRO A 356 -16.43 16.84 -3.92
N ILE A 357 -16.48 15.99 -4.95
CA ILE A 357 -17.68 15.76 -5.78
C ILE A 357 -18.76 15.02 -4.97
N MET A 358 -18.39 14.00 -4.19
CA MET A 358 -19.30 13.25 -3.34
C MET A 358 -19.94 14.15 -2.28
N ASP A 359 -19.12 14.90 -1.55
CA ASP A 359 -19.59 15.73 -0.43
C ASP A 359 -20.36 16.98 -0.87
N ARG A 360 -19.92 17.66 -1.95
CA ARG A 360 -20.53 18.94 -2.37
C ARG A 360 -21.64 18.80 -3.41
N LEU A 361 -21.65 17.72 -4.20
CA LEU A 361 -22.62 17.54 -5.28
C LEU A 361 -23.50 16.31 -5.05
N ILE A 362 -22.92 15.11 -4.91
CA ILE A 362 -23.70 13.87 -4.96
C ILE A 362 -24.55 13.67 -3.69
N PHE A 363 -23.98 13.75 -2.49
CA PHE A 363 -24.75 13.57 -1.26
C PHE A 363 -25.84 14.64 -1.07
N PRO A 364 -25.61 15.95 -1.34
CA PRO A 364 -26.65 16.96 -1.30
C PRO A 364 -27.77 16.74 -2.35
N LEU A 365 -27.45 16.24 -3.54
CA LEU A 365 -28.46 15.89 -4.54
C LEU A 365 -29.31 14.69 -4.11
N ILE A 366 -28.70 13.63 -3.55
CA ILE A 366 -29.42 12.47 -3.00
C ILE A 366 -30.38 12.91 -1.87
N GLN A 367 -29.94 13.85 -1.01
CA GLN A 367 -30.78 14.42 0.03
C GLN A 367 -31.95 15.25 -0.54
N LYS A 368 -31.74 16.01 -1.63
CA LYS A 368 -32.82 16.71 -2.36
C LYS A 368 -33.82 15.74 -3.00
N CYS A 369 -33.40 14.54 -3.37
CA CYS A 369 -34.30 13.46 -3.84
C CYS A 369 -35.07 12.77 -2.71
N GLY A 370 -34.98 13.23 -1.45
CA GLY A 370 -35.71 12.67 -0.31
C GLY A 370 -35.16 11.34 0.22
N LEU A 371 -33.99 10.89 -0.25
CA LEU A 371 -33.40 9.62 0.14
C LEU A 371 -32.49 9.79 1.37
N ASN A 372 -32.96 9.29 2.52
CA ASN A 372 -32.17 9.26 3.75
C ASN A 372 -30.99 8.26 3.64
N PHE A 373 -29.86 8.77 3.18
CA PHE A 373 -28.62 8.02 2.90
C PHE A 373 -27.67 8.09 4.10
N SER A 374 -27.98 7.30 5.13
CA SER A 374 -27.22 7.19 6.37
C SER A 374 -25.81 6.61 6.16
N PRO A 375 -24.85 6.84 7.08
CA PRO A 375 -23.47 6.35 6.95
C PRO A 375 -23.37 4.85 6.65
N LEU A 376 -24.14 4.01 7.34
CA LEU A 376 -24.13 2.57 7.10
C LEU A 376 -24.66 2.17 5.71
N LYS A 377 -25.65 2.88 5.17
CA LYS A 377 -26.13 2.66 3.79
C LYS A 377 -25.07 3.06 2.75
N ARG A 378 -24.30 4.14 3.01
CA ARG A 378 -23.16 4.53 2.16
C ARG A 378 -22.10 3.44 2.14
N MET A 379 -21.77 2.87 3.30
CA MET A 379 -20.82 1.76 3.40
C MET A 379 -21.29 0.52 2.62
N THR A 380 -22.56 0.12 2.72
CA THR A 380 -23.17 -0.94 1.88
C THR A 380 -22.97 -0.66 0.39
N VAL A 381 -23.32 0.55 -0.06
CA VAL A 381 -23.19 0.93 -1.48
C VAL A 381 -21.71 0.93 -1.91
N GLY A 382 -20.80 1.34 -1.02
CA GLY A 382 -19.35 1.26 -1.25
C GLY A 382 -18.84 -0.18 -1.45
N MET A 383 -19.34 -1.15 -0.67
CA MET A 383 -19.05 -2.57 -0.89
C MET A 383 -19.57 -3.06 -2.25
N LEU A 384 -20.75 -2.61 -2.68
CA LEU A 384 -21.30 -2.97 -4.00
C LEU A 384 -20.48 -2.37 -5.15
N PHE A 385 -19.99 -1.13 -5.01
CA PHE A 385 -19.06 -0.54 -5.98
C PHE A 385 -17.74 -1.31 -6.08
N ALA A 386 -17.18 -1.75 -4.94
CA ALA A 386 -15.99 -2.60 -4.92
C ALA A 386 -16.23 -3.97 -5.58
N ALA A 387 -17.40 -4.59 -5.39
CA ALA A 387 -17.76 -5.83 -6.08
C ALA A 387 -17.89 -5.62 -7.61
N MET A 388 -18.51 -4.52 -8.05
CA MET A 388 -18.58 -4.16 -9.48
C MET A 388 -17.19 -3.88 -10.09
N ALA A 389 -16.25 -3.31 -9.32
CA ALA A 389 -14.86 -3.14 -9.75
C ALA A 389 -14.20 -4.48 -10.09
N PHE A 390 -14.47 -5.53 -9.30
CA PHE A 390 -13.94 -6.87 -9.54
C PHE A 390 -14.64 -7.60 -10.68
N VAL A 391 -15.93 -7.35 -10.92
CA VAL A 391 -16.59 -7.79 -12.16
C VAL A 391 -15.93 -7.14 -13.38
N SER A 392 -15.62 -5.84 -13.32
CA SER A 392 -14.86 -5.15 -14.37
C SER A 392 -13.46 -5.77 -14.57
N ALA A 393 -12.73 -6.06 -13.49
CA ALA A 393 -11.41 -6.70 -13.56
C ALA A 393 -11.47 -8.12 -14.15
N ALA A 394 -12.53 -8.89 -13.88
CA ALA A 394 -12.77 -10.19 -14.51
C ALA A 394 -13.04 -10.06 -16.02
N LEU A 395 -13.84 -9.07 -16.45
CA LEU A 395 -14.08 -8.81 -17.88
C LEU A 395 -12.80 -8.40 -18.62
N VAL A 396 -11.99 -7.52 -18.03
CA VAL A 396 -10.67 -7.14 -18.57
C VAL A 396 -9.76 -8.37 -18.68
N GLN A 397 -9.73 -9.23 -17.66
CA GLN A 397 -8.95 -10.46 -17.68
C GLN A 397 -9.41 -11.44 -18.77
N ILE A 398 -10.72 -11.57 -19.01
CA ILE A 398 -11.26 -12.43 -20.07
C ILE A 398 -10.81 -11.94 -21.47
N GLU A 399 -10.71 -10.63 -21.70
CA GLU A 399 -10.16 -10.10 -22.95
C GLU A 399 -8.64 -10.34 -23.08
N ILE A 400 -7.89 -10.20 -21.97
CA ILE A 400 -6.45 -10.53 -21.92
C ILE A 400 -6.23 -12.01 -22.24
N ASP A 401 -6.98 -12.92 -21.61
CA ASP A 401 -6.84 -14.36 -21.76
C ASP A 401 -7.04 -14.83 -23.23
N LYS A 402 -7.84 -14.12 -24.05
CA LYS A 402 -7.96 -14.40 -25.49
C LYS A 402 -6.67 -14.12 -26.26
N THR A 403 -5.90 -13.13 -25.81
CA THR A 403 -4.62 -12.71 -26.43
C THR A 403 -3.44 -13.56 -25.97
N LEU A 404 -3.54 -14.12 -24.76
CA LEU A 404 -2.53 -15.00 -24.18
C LEU A 404 -2.47 -16.40 -24.85
N PRO A 405 -1.32 -17.07 -24.77
CA PRO A 405 -1.16 -18.46 -25.21
C PRO A 405 -1.92 -19.46 -24.33
N ASN A 406 -2.52 -20.47 -24.97
CA ASN A 406 -3.05 -21.65 -24.29
C ASN A 406 -1.90 -22.62 -24.06
N PHE A 407 -1.46 -22.79 -22.81
CA PHE A 407 -0.48 -23.79 -22.42
C PHE A 407 -1.13 -25.19 -22.32
N PRO A 408 -0.39 -26.29 -22.61
CA PRO A 408 -0.86 -27.64 -22.33
C PRO A 408 -1.16 -27.83 -20.83
N SER A 409 -2.08 -28.72 -20.50
CA SER A 409 -2.37 -29.08 -19.10
C SER A 409 -1.19 -29.83 -18.46
N SER A 410 -1.18 -29.98 -17.13
CA SER A 410 -0.15 -30.75 -16.41
C SER A 410 -0.10 -32.25 -16.76
N SER A 411 -1.08 -32.74 -17.51
CA SER A 411 -1.14 -34.09 -18.10
C SER A 411 -0.67 -34.18 -19.56
N GLU A 412 -0.30 -33.06 -20.18
CA GLU A 412 0.01 -32.96 -21.61
C GLU A 412 1.42 -32.35 -21.81
N SER A 413 2.13 -32.85 -22.81
CA SER A 413 3.44 -32.31 -23.21
C SER A 413 3.38 -31.80 -24.64
N GLN A 414 3.78 -30.55 -24.87
CA GLN A 414 3.84 -29.95 -26.20
C GLN A 414 5.26 -30.06 -26.77
N LEU A 415 5.44 -30.85 -27.83
CA LEU A 415 6.69 -30.95 -28.57
C LEU A 415 6.63 -30.07 -29.82
N LYS A 416 7.55 -29.11 -29.97
CA LYS A 416 7.73 -28.29 -31.18
C LYS A 416 8.94 -28.82 -31.94
N VAL A 417 8.75 -29.32 -33.16
CA VAL A 417 9.83 -29.74 -34.06
C VAL A 417 9.80 -28.83 -35.29
N VAL A 418 10.94 -28.25 -35.64
CA VAL A 418 11.08 -27.33 -36.80
C VAL A 418 12.06 -27.95 -37.78
N ASN A 419 11.64 -28.11 -39.03
CA ASN A 419 12.50 -28.60 -40.09
C ASN A 419 13.21 -27.43 -40.81
N ILE A 420 14.49 -27.25 -40.50
CA ILE A 420 15.34 -26.17 -41.03
C ILE A 420 15.90 -26.55 -42.43
N TYR A 421 15.71 -27.79 -42.90
CA TYR A 421 16.15 -28.20 -44.24
C TYR A 421 15.13 -27.79 -45.32
N ASN A 422 15.63 -27.53 -46.53
CA ASN A 422 14.86 -27.23 -47.74
C ASN A 422 14.12 -28.44 -48.37
N ARG A 423 13.83 -29.48 -47.57
CA ARG A 423 13.15 -30.71 -47.99
C ARG A 423 12.30 -31.25 -46.86
N THR A 424 11.14 -31.84 -47.16
CA THR A 424 10.32 -32.56 -46.18
C THR A 424 11.11 -33.68 -45.50
N LEU A 425 11.07 -33.73 -44.17
CA LEU A 425 11.64 -34.80 -43.35
C LEU A 425 10.53 -35.71 -42.82
N ASN A 426 10.78 -37.01 -42.79
CA ASN A 426 9.90 -37.98 -42.14
C ASN A 426 10.45 -38.32 -40.75
N VAL A 427 9.73 -37.94 -39.70
CA VAL A 427 10.14 -38.11 -38.29
C VAL A 427 9.22 -39.13 -37.61
N THR A 428 9.79 -40.28 -37.24
CA THR A 428 9.12 -41.26 -36.38
C THR A 428 9.11 -40.81 -34.92
N ILE A 429 7.94 -40.57 -34.36
CA ILE A 429 7.76 -40.26 -32.92
C ILE A 429 7.56 -41.57 -32.13
N SER A 430 6.89 -42.54 -32.74
CA SER A 430 6.60 -43.87 -32.21
C SER A 430 6.65 -44.88 -33.39
N PRO A 431 6.90 -46.19 -33.19
CA PRO A 431 6.94 -47.18 -34.27
C PRO A 431 5.70 -47.25 -35.18
N ASN A 432 4.56 -46.67 -34.76
CA ASN A 432 3.34 -46.58 -35.56
C ASN A 432 2.96 -45.12 -35.94
N GLU A 433 3.78 -44.13 -35.61
CA GLU A 433 3.46 -42.70 -35.73
C GLU A 433 4.57 -41.94 -36.46
N HIS A 434 4.29 -41.62 -37.72
CA HIS A 434 5.18 -40.91 -38.64
C HIS A 434 4.65 -39.49 -38.86
N LEU A 435 5.46 -38.49 -38.50
CA LEU A 435 5.20 -37.09 -38.77
C LEU A 435 6.01 -36.65 -40.00
N LEU A 436 5.32 -36.31 -41.09
CA LEU A 436 5.94 -35.58 -42.20
C LEU A 436 6.04 -34.12 -41.79
N ILE A 437 7.27 -33.61 -41.70
CA ILE A 437 7.57 -32.21 -41.39
C ILE A 437 8.12 -31.59 -42.67
N ASP A 438 7.28 -30.83 -43.37
CA ASP A 438 7.70 -30.09 -44.55
C ASP A 438 8.79 -29.08 -44.24
N SER A 439 9.53 -28.64 -45.26
CA SER A 439 10.47 -27.52 -45.10
C SER A 439 9.71 -26.30 -44.58
N PHE A 440 10.27 -25.61 -43.58
CA PHE A 440 9.52 -24.58 -42.83
C PHE A 440 9.06 -23.40 -43.72
N GLU A 441 7.76 -23.37 -44.05
CA GLU A 441 7.10 -22.26 -44.74
C GLU A 441 6.32 -21.33 -43.77
N VAL A 442 6.14 -20.08 -44.18
CA VAL A 442 6.04 -18.85 -43.36
C VAL A 442 4.73 -18.68 -42.53
N GLN A 443 3.90 -19.71 -42.33
CA GLN A 443 2.52 -19.52 -41.80
C GLN A 443 2.18 -20.04 -40.39
N HIS A 444 3.11 -20.60 -39.62
CA HIS A 444 2.80 -21.07 -38.25
C HIS A 444 3.32 -20.18 -37.12
N THR A 445 2.41 -19.37 -36.58
CA THR A 445 2.56 -18.66 -35.29
C THR A 445 2.65 -19.67 -34.14
N PHE A 446 3.62 -19.52 -33.24
CA PHE A 446 3.74 -20.32 -32.01
C PHE A 446 3.68 -19.40 -30.76
N ARG A 447 3.75 -19.98 -29.54
CA ARG A 447 3.14 -19.34 -28.36
C ARG A 447 3.83 -19.66 -27.00
N HIS A 448 4.95 -18.97 -26.67
CA HIS A 448 5.72 -18.99 -25.40
C HIS A 448 6.69 -17.76 -25.29
N THR A 449 7.03 -17.10 -24.16
CA THR A 449 6.51 -16.99 -22.77
C THR A 449 7.00 -15.66 -22.10
N PHE A 450 6.33 -15.20 -21.02
CA PHE A 450 6.32 -13.85 -20.38
C PHE A 450 7.60 -12.97 -20.32
N SER A 451 7.40 -11.69 -20.63
CA SER A 451 8.17 -10.49 -20.22
C SER A 451 7.36 -9.25 -20.58
N ALA A 452 7.51 -8.09 -19.89
CA ALA A 452 6.90 -6.83 -20.34
C ALA A 452 7.63 -6.23 -21.57
N ILE A 453 8.90 -6.61 -21.76
CA ILE A 453 9.79 -6.24 -22.87
C ILE A 453 9.81 -7.39 -23.87
N SER A 454 9.76 -7.07 -25.15
CA SER A 454 9.78 -8.07 -26.22
C SER A 454 11.06 -8.91 -26.20
N ARG A 455 10.98 -10.20 -26.51
CA ARG A 455 12.13 -11.11 -26.56
C ARG A 455 12.46 -11.51 -28.00
N CYS A 456 13.75 -11.63 -28.32
CA CYS A 456 14.23 -12.13 -29.60
C CYS A 456 15.19 -13.31 -29.40
N LEU A 457 14.93 -14.40 -30.12
CA LEU A 457 15.80 -15.56 -30.25
C LEU A 457 16.34 -15.61 -31.68
N PHE A 458 17.64 -15.87 -31.86
CA PHE A 458 18.25 -16.03 -33.17
C PHE A 458 18.74 -17.46 -33.35
N VAL A 459 18.43 -18.08 -34.49
CA VAL A 459 18.87 -19.44 -34.83
C VAL A 459 19.77 -19.35 -36.06
N ASN A 460 21.03 -19.77 -35.90
CA ASN A 460 22.00 -19.73 -36.98
C ASN A 460 21.90 -20.97 -37.87
N GLY A 461 21.24 -20.84 -39.03
CA GLY A 461 21.24 -21.83 -40.11
C GLY A 461 22.31 -21.58 -41.19
N TRP A 462 23.23 -20.64 -40.98
CA TRP A 462 24.41 -20.41 -41.82
C TRP A 462 25.51 -21.44 -41.50
N THR A 463 26.44 -21.64 -42.43
CA THR A 463 27.50 -22.66 -42.33
C THR A 463 28.70 -22.25 -41.47
N ALA A 464 28.66 -21.07 -40.85
CA ALA A 464 29.75 -20.47 -40.08
C ALA A 464 29.18 -19.54 -38.99
N ASP A 465 30.03 -19.14 -38.04
CA ASP A 465 29.66 -18.30 -36.91
C ASP A 465 29.08 -16.94 -37.37
N LEU A 466 27.95 -16.53 -36.78
CA LEU A 466 27.32 -15.24 -37.06
C LEU A 466 27.42 -14.31 -35.85
N ASN A 467 27.97 -13.12 -36.08
CA ASN A 467 27.94 -12.04 -35.09
C ASN A 467 26.74 -11.12 -35.38
N ILE A 468 25.90 -10.88 -34.37
CA ILE A 468 24.72 -10.00 -34.46
C ILE A 468 24.93 -8.82 -33.50
N THR A 469 24.48 -7.64 -33.89
CA THR A 469 24.65 -6.41 -33.10
C THR A 469 24.16 -6.59 -31.66
N ASN A 470 25.05 -6.35 -30.68
CA ASN A 470 24.79 -6.51 -29.25
C ASN A 470 24.46 -7.97 -28.80
N LEU A 471 24.90 -8.98 -29.55
CA LEU A 471 24.91 -10.39 -29.16
C LEU A 471 26.33 -10.97 -29.27
N ASP A 472 26.55 -12.07 -28.55
CA ASP A 472 27.69 -12.96 -28.77
C ASP A 472 27.60 -13.69 -30.12
N SER A 473 28.74 -14.21 -30.57
CA SER A 473 28.83 -15.00 -31.81
C SER A 473 28.05 -16.31 -31.70
N ILE A 474 27.14 -16.56 -32.65
CA ILE A 474 26.28 -17.76 -32.66
C ILE A 474 26.92 -18.81 -33.56
N GLU A 475 27.28 -19.97 -33.01
CA GLU A 475 27.84 -21.12 -33.75
C GLU A 475 26.85 -21.68 -34.80
N PRO A 476 27.31 -22.43 -35.83
CA PRO A 476 26.44 -23.05 -36.83
C PRO A 476 25.46 -24.04 -36.21
N SER A 477 24.19 -23.98 -36.60
CA SER A 477 23.09 -24.77 -36.02
C SER A 477 22.81 -24.52 -34.52
N ALA A 478 23.42 -23.50 -33.91
CA ALA A 478 23.15 -23.09 -32.54
C ALA A 478 22.11 -21.98 -32.46
N THR A 479 21.65 -21.71 -31.23
CA THR A 479 20.70 -20.65 -30.89
C THR A 479 21.35 -19.61 -30.00
N SER A 480 21.03 -18.34 -30.16
CA SER A 480 21.38 -17.31 -29.19
C SER A 480 20.68 -17.54 -27.84
N ASN A 481 21.10 -16.82 -26.81
CA ASN A 481 20.22 -16.55 -25.67
C ASN A 481 19.08 -15.62 -26.09
N TYR A 482 17.97 -15.61 -25.34
CA TYR A 482 16.89 -14.65 -25.54
C TYR A 482 17.36 -13.23 -25.22
N THR A 483 17.36 -12.35 -26.21
CA THR A 483 17.65 -10.92 -26.02
C THR A 483 16.40 -10.13 -25.71
N LEU A 484 16.50 -9.19 -24.78
CA LEU A 484 15.45 -8.24 -24.45
C LEU A 484 15.53 -7.06 -25.43
N VAL A 485 14.47 -6.85 -26.18
CA VAL A 485 14.39 -5.82 -27.22
C VAL A 485 13.28 -4.84 -26.86
N SER A 486 13.69 -3.60 -26.59
CA SER A 486 12.79 -2.50 -26.27
C SER A 486 11.87 -2.17 -27.44
N HIS A 487 10.64 -1.79 -27.10
CA HIS A 487 9.55 -1.50 -28.06
C HIS A 487 9.93 -0.48 -29.15
N GLY A 488 9.16 -0.49 -30.23
CA GLY A 488 9.38 0.39 -31.40
C GLY A 488 10.22 -0.26 -32.48
N LYS A 489 10.68 0.52 -33.46
CA LYS A 489 11.55 0.01 -34.54
C LYS A 489 12.96 -0.23 -34.00
N ARG A 490 13.52 -1.40 -34.27
CA ARG A 490 14.93 -1.72 -34.05
C ARG A 490 15.51 -2.32 -35.32
N ASP A 491 16.76 -1.98 -35.56
CA ASP A 491 17.54 -2.41 -36.71
C ASP A 491 18.65 -3.36 -36.21
N PHE A 492 18.83 -4.50 -36.88
CA PHE A 492 19.81 -5.52 -36.54
C PHE A 492 20.74 -5.74 -37.72
N VAL A 493 22.04 -5.73 -37.45
CA VAL A 493 23.10 -6.01 -38.42
C VAL A 493 23.69 -7.39 -38.12
N LEU A 494 23.66 -8.28 -39.10
CA LEU A 494 24.35 -9.57 -39.10
C LEU A 494 25.72 -9.39 -39.78
N ARG A 495 26.77 -10.02 -39.24
CA ARG A 495 28.13 -9.91 -39.78
C ARG A 495 28.87 -11.25 -39.75
N HIS A 496 29.59 -11.53 -40.83
CA HIS A 496 30.58 -12.61 -40.94
C HIS A 496 31.76 -12.17 -41.83
N GLY A 497 32.92 -11.92 -41.22
CA GLY A 497 34.07 -11.35 -41.95
C GLY A 497 33.74 -9.98 -42.56
N GLU A 498 33.91 -9.85 -43.89
CA GLU A 498 33.52 -8.66 -44.65
C GLU A 498 32.05 -8.65 -45.10
N GLN A 499 31.33 -9.78 -44.97
CA GLN A 499 29.92 -9.88 -45.33
C GLN A 499 29.04 -9.36 -44.19
N TRP A 500 28.08 -8.51 -44.54
CA TRP A 500 27.08 -7.99 -43.61
C TRP A 500 25.76 -7.74 -44.33
N CYS A 501 24.65 -7.77 -43.59
CA CYS A 501 23.37 -7.22 -44.03
C CYS A 501 22.58 -6.71 -42.82
N GLU A 502 21.61 -5.84 -43.08
CA GLU A 502 20.81 -5.16 -42.06
C GLU A 502 19.32 -5.43 -42.30
N PHE A 503 18.58 -5.77 -41.24
CA PHE A 503 17.13 -5.88 -41.29
C PHE A 503 16.50 -5.16 -40.10
N SER A 504 15.22 -4.80 -40.22
CA SER A 504 14.56 -4.01 -39.17
C SER A 504 13.15 -4.50 -38.87
N ARG A 505 12.78 -4.45 -37.58
CA ARG A 505 11.48 -4.92 -37.10
C ARG A 505 10.90 -3.95 -36.08
N LYS A 506 9.58 -3.81 -36.06
CA LYS A 506 8.85 -3.07 -35.02
C LYS A 506 8.37 -4.04 -33.94
N PHE A 507 8.82 -3.82 -32.72
CA PHE A 507 8.49 -4.62 -31.55
C PHE A 507 7.37 -3.99 -30.73
N GLY A 508 6.45 -4.82 -30.23
CA GLY A 508 5.36 -4.43 -29.35
C GLY A 508 5.48 -5.12 -27.98
N PHE A 509 4.84 -4.54 -26.96
CA PHE A 509 4.90 -4.99 -25.57
C PHE A 509 4.56 -6.47 -25.43
N GLY A 510 5.38 -7.22 -24.68
CA GLY A 510 5.18 -8.64 -24.41
C GLY A 510 5.33 -9.61 -25.58
N ALA A 511 5.72 -9.15 -26.77
CA ALA A 511 5.90 -10.02 -27.93
C ALA A 511 7.18 -10.86 -27.85
N SER A 512 7.18 -12.02 -28.50
CA SER A 512 8.35 -12.90 -28.58
C SER A 512 8.55 -13.32 -30.04
N TYR A 513 9.78 -13.31 -30.52
CA TYR A 513 10.13 -13.59 -31.90
C TYR A 513 11.35 -14.52 -31.98
N THR A 514 11.26 -15.55 -32.83
CA THR A 514 12.44 -16.32 -33.27
C THR A 514 12.77 -15.95 -34.71
N PHE A 515 13.98 -15.45 -34.93
CA PHE A 515 14.54 -15.19 -36.25
C PHE A 515 15.39 -16.38 -36.69
N LEU A 516 14.94 -17.09 -37.72
CA LEU A 516 15.70 -18.16 -38.36
C LEU A 516 16.54 -17.55 -39.49
N ILE A 517 17.86 -17.70 -39.39
CA ILE A 517 18.80 -17.15 -40.36
C ILE A 517 19.21 -18.27 -41.32
N PRO A 518 18.76 -18.29 -42.59
CA PRO A 518 19.08 -19.37 -43.51
C PRO A 518 20.50 -19.24 -44.09
N SER A 519 21.00 -20.33 -44.66
CA SER A 519 22.26 -20.42 -45.41
C SER A 519 22.32 -19.58 -46.71
N THR A 520 21.35 -18.71 -46.96
CA THR A 520 21.29 -17.75 -48.07
C THR A 520 21.27 -16.29 -47.62
N VAL A 521 21.36 -16.00 -46.32
CA VAL A 521 21.08 -14.65 -45.79
C VAL A 521 21.84 -13.52 -46.49
N PHE A 522 23.15 -13.67 -46.68
CA PHE A 522 24.00 -12.66 -47.33
C PHE A 522 23.81 -12.56 -48.86
N SER A 523 23.28 -13.60 -49.54
CA SER A 523 22.98 -13.51 -50.98
C SER A 523 21.64 -12.80 -51.27
N THR A 524 20.82 -12.62 -50.24
CA THR A 524 19.49 -11.99 -50.31
C THR A 524 19.40 -10.64 -49.60
N ASP A 525 20.53 -10.08 -49.16
CA ASP A 525 20.59 -8.87 -48.32
C ASP A 525 19.60 -8.92 -47.14
N CYS A 526 19.74 -9.96 -46.32
CA CYS A 526 18.87 -10.26 -45.17
C CYS A 526 17.38 -10.52 -45.48
N ALA A 527 16.90 -10.38 -46.73
CA ALA A 527 15.49 -10.57 -47.07
C ALA A 527 14.97 -12.01 -46.90
N SER A 528 15.85 -13.02 -46.81
CA SER A 528 15.48 -14.41 -46.53
C SER A 528 15.38 -14.77 -45.04
N ILE A 529 15.61 -13.84 -44.11
CA ILE A 529 15.41 -14.11 -42.66
C ILE A 529 13.94 -14.45 -42.41
N ILE A 530 13.68 -15.62 -41.83
CA ILE A 530 12.33 -16.06 -41.51
C ILE A 530 12.02 -15.66 -40.08
N GLU A 531 11.04 -14.79 -39.91
CA GLU A 531 10.53 -14.39 -38.60
C GLU A 531 9.38 -15.31 -38.16
N VAL A 532 9.52 -15.91 -36.99
CA VAL A 532 8.47 -16.66 -36.30
C VAL A 532 7.99 -15.81 -35.13
N GLU A 533 6.73 -15.37 -35.17
CA GLU A 533 6.08 -14.75 -34.02
C GLU A 533 5.72 -15.86 -33.00
N ASP A 534 6.51 -15.94 -31.92
CA ASP A 534 6.34 -16.87 -30.80
C ASP A 534 5.48 -16.29 -29.66
N MET A 535 5.23 -14.99 -29.62
CA MET A 535 4.12 -14.38 -28.88
C MET A 535 3.68 -13.10 -29.59
N LYS A 536 2.37 -12.93 -29.77
CA LYS A 536 1.79 -11.68 -30.27
C LYS A 536 1.96 -10.56 -29.24
N PRO A 537 2.19 -9.31 -29.67
CA PRO A 537 2.15 -8.16 -28.76
C PRO A 537 0.84 -8.06 -27.98
N ASN A 538 0.92 -7.58 -26.74
CA ASN A 538 -0.22 -7.25 -25.90
C ASN A 538 -1.12 -6.23 -26.63
N SER A 539 -2.33 -6.64 -27.02
CA SER A 539 -3.28 -5.78 -27.73
C SER A 539 -4.33 -5.13 -26.82
N VAL A 540 -4.49 -5.62 -25.59
CA VAL A 540 -5.39 -5.04 -24.58
C VAL A 540 -4.71 -3.84 -23.92
N HIS A 541 -5.32 -2.66 -24.00
CA HIS A 541 -4.72 -1.40 -23.51
C HIS A 541 -5.01 -1.15 -22.03
N MET A 542 -4.00 -0.70 -21.27
CA MET A 542 -4.11 -0.46 -19.82
C MET A 542 -5.24 0.52 -19.42
N ALA A 543 -5.69 1.40 -20.31
CA ALA A 543 -6.85 2.27 -20.05
C ALA A 543 -8.14 1.48 -19.73
N LEU A 544 -8.24 0.20 -20.11
CA LEU A 544 -9.36 -0.66 -19.73
C LEU A 544 -9.39 -1.00 -18.22
N GLN A 545 -8.33 -0.72 -17.46
CA GLN A 545 -8.36 -0.75 -16.00
C GLN A 545 -8.94 0.55 -15.38
N ILE A 546 -9.13 1.64 -16.14
CA ILE A 546 -9.68 2.89 -15.56
C ILE A 546 -11.09 2.68 -14.95
N PRO A 547 -12.02 1.93 -15.57
CA PRO A 547 -13.32 1.62 -14.97
C PRO A 547 -13.23 0.88 -13.62
N GLN A 548 -12.38 -0.15 -13.49
CA GLN A 548 -12.22 -0.86 -12.20
C GLN A 548 -11.57 0.05 -11.13
N TYR A 549 -10.60 0.91 -11.49
CA TYR A 549 -10.05 1.92 -10.58
C TYR A 549 -11.10 2.96 -10.16
N PHE A 550 -11.95 3.42 -11.09
CA PHE A 550 -13.05 4.34 -10.80
C PHE A 550 -14.07 3.73 -9.82
N LEU A 551 -14.48 2.49 -10.05
CA LEU A 551 -15.43 1.77 -9.21
C LEU A 551 -14.85 1.48 -7.81
N ILE A 552 -13.60 1.02 -7.70
CA ILE A 552 -12.99 0.72 -6.38
C ILE A 552 -12.73 2.00 -5.57
N THR A 553 -12.34 3.11 -6.22
CA THR A 553 -12.13 4.40 -5.52
C THR A 553 -13.47 5.02 -5.11
N THR A 554 -14.51 4.91 -5.95
CA THR A 554 -15.88 5.27 -5.56
C THR A 554 -16.34 4.46 -4.35
N GLY A 555 -16.03 3.16 -4.33
CA GLY A 555 -16.22 2.27 -3.19
C GLY A 555 -15.47 2.76 -1.95
N GLU A 556 -14.19 3.11 -2.07
CA GLU A 556 -13.33 3.63 -1.00
C GLU A 556 -13.91 4.89 -0.34
N VAL A 557 -14.38 5.86 -1.13
CA VAL A 557 -14.96 7.10 -0.60
C VAL A 557 -16.27 6.83 0.17
N MET A 558 -17.15 5.98 -0.37
CA MET A 558 -18.41 5.64 0.30
C MET A 558 -18.24 4.70 1.51
N PHE A 559 -17.19 3.87 1.52
CA PHE A 559 -16.93 2.88 2.57
C PHE A 559 -15.97 3.40 3.64
N SER A 560 -14.76 3.78 3.26
CA SER A 560 -13.65 4.01 4.18
C SER A 560 -13.77 5.36 4.89
N VAL A 561 -13.92 6.45 4.11
CA VAL A 561 -14.06 7.82 4.65
C VAL A 561 -15.31 7.92 5.53
N THR A 562 -16.44 7.42 5.02
CA THR A 562 -17.70 7.41 5.76
C THR A 562 -17.63 6.50 7.00
N GLY A 563 -17.05 5.30 6.88
CA GLY A 563 -16.98 4.33 7.97
C GLY A 563 -16.12 4.81 9.14
N LEU A 564 -15.00 5.49 8.85
CA LEU A 564 -14.16 6.09 9.87
C LEU A 564 -14.89 7.25 10.59
N GLN A 565 -15.57 8.13 9.84
CA GLN A 565 -16.36 9.22 10.39
C GLN A 565 -17.51 8.70 11.28
N PHE A 566 -18.24 7.68 10.83
CA PHE A 566 -19.26 6.98 11.60
C PHE A 566 -18.69 6.42 12.91
N SER A 567 -17.55 5.73 12.83
CA SER A 567 -16.96 5.09 14.01
C SER A 567 -16.55 6.12 15.06
N TYR A 568 -16.01 7.27 14.65
CA TYR A 568 -15.70 8.37 15.57
C TYR A 568 -16.93 9.11 16.11
N SER A 569 -18.07 9.12 15.41
CA SER A 569 -19.32 9.70 15.92
C SER A 569 -20.07 8.77 16.89
N GLN A 570 -19.75 7.47 16.87
CA GLN A 570 -20.30 6.45 17.77
C GLN A 570 -19.35 6.12 18.95
N ALA A 571 -18.27 6.88 19.11
CA ALA A 571 -17.24 6.65 20.12
C ALA A 571 -17.23 7.71 21.23
N PRO A 572 -17.15 7.31 22.50
CA PRO A 572 -16.61 8.13 23.58
C PRO A 572 -15.29 8.82 23.20
N LYS A 573 -15.05 10.05 23.67
CA LYS A 573 -13.82 10.82 23.35
C LYS A 573 -12.55 10.00 23.65
N ASN A 574 -12.50 9.35 24.81
CA ASN A 574 -11.38 8.54 25.29
C ASN A 574 -11.25 7.15 24.63
N MET A 575 -12.24 6.70 23.84
CA MET A 575 -12.24 5.36 23.21
C MET A 575 -11.95 5.38 21.70
N LYS A 576 -11.75 6.56 21.09
CA LYS A 576 -11.48 6.69 19.64
C LYS A 576 -10.23 5.93 19.21
N SER A 577 -9.20 5.87 20.05
CA SER A 577 -7.98 5.07 19.81
C SER A 577 -8.25 3.57 19.71
N VAL A 578 -9.17 3.03 20.54
CA VAL A 578 -9.57 1.62 20.53
C VAL A 578 -10.31 1.27 19.23
N LEU A 579 -11.24 2.13 18.78
CA LEU A 579 -11.91 1.93 17.49
C LEU A 579 -11.00 2.13 16.29
N GLN A 580 -10.01 3.03 16.38
CA GLN A 580 -8.99 3.21 15.34
C GLN A 580 -8.12 1.96 15.18
N ALA A 581 -7.65 1.39 16.30
CA ALA A 581 -6.92 0.12 16.29
C ALA A 581 -7.79 -1.04 15.76
N GLY A 582 -9.06 -1.11 16.16
CA GLY A 582 -10.02 -2.06 15.60
C GLY A 582 -10.22 -1.91 14.10
N TRP A 583 -10.26 -0.67 13.58
CA TRP A 583 -10.44 -0.38 12.16
C TRP A 583 -9.22 -0.83 11.35
N LEU A 584 -8.01 -0.49 11.80
CA LEU A 584 -6.76 -0.95 11.17
C LEU A 584 -6.65 -2.48 11.20
N CYS A 585 -7.10 -3.13 12.27
CA CYS A 585 -7.19 -4.58 12.36
C CYS A 585 -8.12 -5.18 11.28
N THR A 586 -9.21 -4.50 10.89
CA THR A 586 -10.06 -4.99 9.77
C THR A 586 -9.29 -5.05 8.45
N ASN A 587 -8.39 -4.09 8.18
CA ASN A 587 -7.53 -4.11 7.00
C ASN A 587 -6.51 -5.25 7.08
N ALA A 588 -5.88 -5.45 8.25
CA ALA A 588 -4.95 -6.57 8.46
C ALA A 588 -5.62 -7.93 8.21
N VAL A 589 -6.82 -8.15 8.76
CA VAL A 589 -7.61 -9.36 8.52
C VAL A 589 -8.01 -9.49 7.04
N GLY A 590 -8.35 -8.38 6.37
CA GLY A 590 -8.69 -8.38 4.95
C GLY A 590 -7.56 -8.87 4.06
N ASN A 591 -6.32 -8.48 4.37
CA ASN A 591 -5.12 -8.95 3.68
C ASN A 591 -4.77 -10.41 4.03
N ILE A 592 -5.02 -10.87 5.27
CA ILE A 592 -4.90 -12.29 5.65
C ILE A 592 -5.89 -13.17 4.88
N ILE A 593 -7.11 -12.69 4.60
CA ILE A 593 -8.08 -13.43 3.76
C ILE A 593 -7.54 -13.62 2.33
N VAL A 594 -6.79 -12.66 1.77
CA VAL A 594 -6.16 -12.83 0.45
C VAL A 594 -5.16 -13.99 0.46
N LEU A 595 -4.30 -14.10 1.48
CA LEU A 595 -3.37 -15.25 1.61
C LEU A 595 -4.12 -16.59 1.65
N ILE A 596 -5.18 -16.66 2.47
CA ILE A 596 -5.97 -17.89 2.63
C ILE A 596 -6.61 -18.29 1.29
N VAL A 597 -7.11 -17.32 0.52
CA VAL A 597 -7.71 -17.59 -0.80
C VAL A 597 -6.66 -17.94 -1.85
N ALA A 598 -5.48 -17.31 -1.84
CA ALA A 598 -4.38 -17.67 -2.75
C ALA A 598 -3.90 -19.12 -2.55
N GLU A 599 -3.63 -19.50 -1.29
CA GLU A 599 -3.11 -20.84 -0.96
C GLU A 599 -4.15 -21.96 -1.11
N LEU A 600 -5.41 -21.73 -0.69
CA LEU A 600 -6.47 -22.75 -0.74
C LEU A 600 -7.24 -22.77 -2.05
N GLY A 601 -7.33 -21.63 -2.75
CA GLY A 601 -8.19 -21.48 -3.92
C GLY A 601 -7.62 -22.11 -5.19
N LYS A 602 -6.31 -21.94 -5.43
CA LYS A 602 -5.54 -22.43 -6.60
C LYS A 602 -6.37 -22.53 -7.89
N LEU A 603 -7.09 -21.45 -8.20
CA LEU A 603 -7.97 -21.40 -9.36
C LEU A 603 -7.12 -21.26 -10.62
N PRO A 604 -7.28 -22.12 -11.64
CA PRO A 604 -6.41 -22.13 -12.82
C PRO A 604 -6.62 -20.93 -13.76
N LYS A 605 -7.53 -19.99 -13.43
CA LYS A 605 -7.85 -18.81 -14.25
C LYS A 605 -8.06 -17.59 -13.37
N GLN A 606 -7.28 -16.53 -13.61
CA GLN A 606 -7.27 -15.31 -12.82
C GLN A 606 -8.64 -14.59 -12.78
N TRP A 607 -9.43 -14.65 -13.87
CA TRP A 607 -10.77 -14.04 -13.89
C TRP A 607 -11.74 -14.74 -12.93
N ALA A 608 -11.57 -16.04 -12.68
CA ALA A 608 -12.43 -16.79 -11.76
C ALA A 608 -12.16 -16.39 -10.30
N GLU A 609 -10.90 -16.06 -9.96
CA GLU A 609 -10.53 -15.48 -8.67
C GLU A 609 -11.21 -14.11 -8.46
N TYR A 610 -11.21 -13.24 -9.48
CA TYR A 610 -11.93 -11.96 -9.41
C TYR A 610 -13.45 -12.12 -9.24
N VAL A 611 -14.08 -13.07 -9.94
CA VAL A 611 -15.51 -13.38 -9.77
C VAL A 611 -15.82 -13.97 -8.39
N LEU A 612 -14.92 -14.80 -7.83
CA LEU A 612 -15.05 -15.33 -6.47
C LEU A 612 -15.04 -14.18 -5.44
N PHE A 613 -14.06 -13.28 -5.52
CA PHE A 613 -13.98 -12.13 -4.63
C PHE A 613 -15.19 -11.19 -4.74
N ALA A 614 -15.65 -10.88 -5.96
CA ALA A 614 -16.86 -10.09 -6.17
C ALA A 614 -18.10 -10.76 -5.51
N SER A 615 -18.25 -12.07 -5.71
CA SER A 615 -19.39 -12.85 -5.20
C SER A 615 -19.39 -12.91 -3.66
N LEU A 616 -18.22 -13.13 -3.05
CA LEU A 616 -18.04 -13.08 -1.60
C LEU A 616 -18.37 -11.70 -1.02
N LEU A 617 -17.92 -10.60 -1.66
CA LEU A 617 -18.22 -9.26 -1.18
C LEU A 617 -19.71 -8.90 -1.32
N VAL A 618 -20.41 -9.38 -2.36
CA VAL A 618 -21.88 -9.23 -2.46
C VAL A 618 -22.59 -9.94 -1.30
N ALA A 619 -22.23 -11.20 -1.01
CA ALA A 619 -22.81 -11.93 0.12
C ALA A 619 -22.55 -11.22 1.47
N VAL A 620 -21.35 -10.70 1.66
CA VAL A 620 -20.94 -9.98 2.87
C VAL A 620 -21.64 -8.61 2.96
N SER A 621 -21.86 -7.93 1.84
CA SER A 621 -22.65 -6.68 1.76
C SER A 621 -24.11 -6.90 2.17
N ILE A 622 -24.70 -8.05 1.82
CA ILE A 622 -26.05 -8.43 2.30
C ILE A 622 -26.04 -8.63 3.82
N VAL A 623 -25.08 -9.37 4.37
CA VAL A 623 -24.94 -9.57 5.83
C VAL A 623 -24.74 -8.25 6.57
N PHE A 624 -23.83 -7.40 6.08
CA PHE A 624 -23.60 -6.07 6.64
C PHE A 624 -24.84 -5.18 6.58
N SER A 625 -25.63 -5.24 5.49
CA SER A 625 -26.88 -4.49 5.36
C SER A 625 -27.95 -4.94 6.36
N ILE A 626 -28.03 -6.24 6.65
CA ILE A 626 -28.91 -6.78 7.70
C ILE A 626 -28.45 -6.28 9.08
N MET A 627 -27.14 -6.36 9.38
CA MET A 627 -26.57 -5.85 10.63
C MET A 627 -26.79 -4.34 10.80
N ALA A 628 -26.65 -3.57 9.72
CA ALA A 628 -26.89 -2.13 9.68
C ALA A 628 -28.37 -1.76 9.88
N TYR A 629 -29.30 -2.57 9.39
CA TYR A 629 -30.74 -2.37 9.60
C TYR A 629 -31.13 -2.48 11.09
N PHE A 630 -30.50 -3.41 11.82
CA PHE A 630 -30.72 -3.58 13.26
C PHE A 630 -29.82 -2.67 14.14
N TYR A 631 -28.96 -1.84 13.55
CA TYR A 631 -28.08 -0.96 14.32
C TYR A 631 -28.81 0.32 14.75
N THR A 632 -28.99 0.49 16.06
CA THR A 632 -29.44 1.75 16.64
C THR A 632 -28.25 2.70 16.85
N TYR A 633 -28.35 3.92 16.31
CA TYR A 633 -27.36 4.97 16.54
C TYR A 633 -27.38 5.39 18.01
N ILE A 634 -26.20 5.70 18.54
CA ILE A 634 -25.98 6.19 19.92
C ILE A 634 -25.33 7.57 19.84
N ASP A 635 -25.74 8.51 20.69
CA ASP A 635 -24.95 9.70 21.00
C ASP A 635 -24.12 9.41 22.28
N PRO A 636 -22.78 9.29 22.19
CA PRO A 636 -21.96 9.04 23.37
C PRO A 636 -22.02 10.16 24.41
N ALA A 637 -22.17 11.43 23.98
CA ALA A 637 -22.17 12.56 24.89
C ALA A 637 -23.44 12.61 25.75
N GLU A 638 -24.59 12.25 25.16
CA GLU A 638 -25.86 12.15 25.91
C GLU A 638 -25.80 11.06 26.98
N ILE A 639 -25.26 9.87 26.64
CA ILE A 639 -25.13 8.76 27.59
C ILE A 639 -24.10 9.08 28.70
N GLU A 640 -22.97 9.71 28.37
CA GLU A 640 -21.98 10.13 29.36
C GLU A 640 -22.55 11.17 30.33
N ALA A 641 -23.32 12.14 29.83
CA ALA A 641 -23.99 13.15 30.67
C ALA A 641 -25.05 12.50 31.60
N GLN A 642 -25.86 11.57 31.08
CA GLN A 642 -26.85 10.84 31.89
C GLN A 642 -26.18 10.06 33.03
N ILE A 643 -25.11 9.32 32.75
CA ILE A 643 -24.40 8.51 33.76
C ILE A 643 -23.71 9.41 34.81
N ARG A 644 -23.03 10.49 34.38
CA ARG A 644 -22.41 11.47 35.30
C ARG A 644 -23.44 12.07 36.25
N LYS A 645 -24.64 12.37 35.75
CA LYS A 645 -25.76 12.89 36.53
C LYS A 645 -26.32 11.86 37.53
N GLU A 646 -26.47 10.60 37.12
CA GLU A 646 -26.84 9.50 38.02
C GLU A 646 -25.79 9.26 39.12
N GLN A 647 -24.51 9.55 38.85
CA GLN A 647 -23.41 9.45 39.82
C GLN A 647 -23.21 10.71 40.68
N GLY A 648 -23.93 11.81 40.43
CA GLY A 648 -23.81 13.07 41.18
C GLY A 648 -22.62 13.98 40.79
N LEU A 649 -21.90 13.63 39.72
CA LEU A 649 -20.63 14.26 39.32
C LEU A 649 -20.80 15.64 38.65
N GLU A 650 -22.02 16.01 38.19
CA GLU A 650 -22.31 17.36 37.64
C GLU A 650 -21.98 18.50 38.63
N SER A 651 -21.96 18.22 39.93
CA SER A 651 -21.69 19.18 41.00
C SER A 651 -20.22 19.61 41.01
N GLU A 652 -19.32 18.62 41.03
CA GLU A 652 -17.86 18.82 41.12
C GLU A 652 -17.28 19.44 39.85
N GLU A 653 -17.85 19.11 38.68
CA GLU A 653 -17.38 19.60 37.39
C GLU A 653 -17.76 21.08 37.18
N LYS A 654 -18.95 21.52 37.63
CA LYS A 654 -19.33 22.95 37.65
C LYS A 654 -18.52 23.76 38.66
N GLU A 655 -18.22 23.18 39.82
CA GLU A 655 -17.38 23.82 40.82
C GLU A 655 -15.95 24.01 40.28
N LYS A 656 -15.40 23.02 39.56
CA LYS A 656 -14.14 23.16 38.81
C LYS A 656 -14.19 24.16 37.66
N GLU A 657 -15.19 24.11 36.78
CA GLU A 657 -15.33 25.06 35.67
C GLU A 657 -15.44 26.51 36.18
N THR A 658 -16.07 26.71 37.35
CA THR A 658 -16.16 28.02 38.01
C THR A 658 -14.79 28.45 38.55
N LEU A 659 -14.06 27.55 39.23
CA LEU A 659 -12.70 27.81 39.73
C LEU A 659 -11.69 28.08 38.59
N GLU A 660 -11.75 27.32 37.49
CA GLU A 660 -10.89 27.55 36.32
C GLU A 660 -11.24 28.86 35.60
N MET A 661 -12.53 29.24 35.53
CA MET A 661 -12.93 30.57 35.04
C MET A 661 -12.43 31.70 35.94
N GLU A 662 -12.46 31.52 37.26
CA GLU A 662 -11.92 32.50 38.22
C GLU A 662 -10.39 32.64 38.10
N GLU A 663 -9.63 31.54 37.99
CA GLU A 663 -8.17 31.58 37.73
C GLU A 663 -7.83 32.26 36.39
N ILE A 664 -8.61 32.01 35.33
CA ILE A 664 -8.41 32.66 34.02
C ILE A 664 -8.67 34.18 34.13
N ASP A 665 -9.73 34.61 34.81
CA ASP A 665 -10.07 36.03 34.96
C ASP A 665 -9.06 36.78 35.87
N GLU A 666 -8.51 36.12 36.91
CA GLU A 666 -7.38 36.65 37.69
C GLU A 666 -6.09 36.76 36.88
N SER A 667 -5.80 35.78 36.00
CA SER A 667 -4.63 35.86 35.12
C SER A 667 -4.72 37.05 34.16
N GLN A 668 -5.90 37.30 33.59
CA GLN A 668 -6.14 38.41 32.66
C GLN A 668 -6.13 39.78 33.37
N LYS A 669 -6.57 39.85 34.63
CA LYS A 669 -6.43 41.06 35.48
C LYS A 669 -4.97 41.41 35.75
N ASN A 670 -4.16 40.44 36.18
CA ASN A 670 -2.72 40.65 36.40
C ASN A 670 -2.03 41.15 35.11
N ASP A 671 -2.40 40.59 33.96
CA ASP A 671 -1.89 41.00 32.65
C ASP A 671 -2.36 42.40 32.18
N GLN A 672 -3.39 42.96 32.81
CA GLN A 672 -3.83 44.36 32.60
C GLN A 672 -3.16 45.32 33.59
N GLU A 673 -3.00 44.97 34.87
CA GLU A 673 -2.30 45.81 35.85
C GLU A 673 -0.82 46.00 35.52
N VAL A 674 -0.15 44.95 35.02
CA VAL A 674 1.24 45.01 34.51
C VAL A 674 1.38 45.90 33.27
N LYS A 675 0.30 46.15 32.53
CA LYS A 675 0.28 47.09 31.39
C LYS A 675 -0.03 48.53 31.81
N GLN A 676 -0.78 48.74 32.90
CA GLN A 676 -1.07 50.09 33.42
C GLN A 676 0.09 50.70 34.24
N THR A 677 0.97 49.88 34.82
CA THR A 677 2.16 50.34 35.58
C THR A 677 3.37 50.73 34.71
N LYS A 678 3.19 50.89 33.39
CA LYS A 678 4.25 51.25 32.41
C LYS A 678 3.94 52.53 31.61
N ILE A 679 3.27 53.50 32.22
CA ILE A 679 3.10 54.87 31.70
C ILE A 679 3.80 55.86 32.63
#